data_AF-A0A1Z5KMQ6-F1
#
_entry.id   AF-A0A1Z5KMQ6-F1
#
_cell.length_a   1.000
_cell.length_b   1.000
_cell.length_c   1.000
_cell.angle_alpha   90.00
_cell.angle_beta   90.00
_cell.angle_gamma   90.00
#
_symmetry.space_group_name_H-M   'P 1'
#
loop_
_entity.id
_entity.type
_entity.pdbx_description
1 polymer ?
#
loop_
_entity_poly.entity_id
_entity_poly.type
_entity_poly.pdbx_seq_one_letter_code
_entity_poly.pdbx_strand_id
1 'polypeptide(L)'
;MEESSSHEEFSTQVAAVLMETEELRRASTSEIVSLEDLMEWTVAIERLHHTLQTMTQYTQEQHDLYHHCQHRVITVAQHTLQAAWQWEEPTIGDQETAVVRREGQGAIARLTELNLLLLLSFSAKRNDGKTAEEIIEGYAAYQKQVLRLRVRPAIATLVEARKDGTIHASSVEENVQVHDDDDDDDEHDDEVETKKPPTRIQQHHAPVLMEILGEASALIHPLLQWHFSLPSVEDEPAIVTQIRTLCHTAITVLDEQTQQLVQRISEWFGQDRPMEEWMKNDNNDKEVDLQELSRLDALVDEMAFICQLLARYEQLMMPFEATSKTISQNELLPEWNWKYATLERIWAVRQWQSALQHATPVAIVLGTEVNVPSVVEDAQYLSTRALERAASTRSLSAIGTVAHAVTHDVWSLEMVSGVHQALLEQRGCWSSPKKKKEEDDNEADKISLEKSPNSGFASALLEALDDDIAKAGPPTPKAPSSGSFLSSIVSSLDENVQLMQLDMEFCVLNGLLAASVSCRNLVAFLDSLLSEDEFSFLSASEKDKSTTMIHLAREELFRFEQGYRATLKTKIAESIVSWCGSGKHEDACPPNFRGKALNHLRFFLEHENYQLDPVSFAQSESDDRLERDFLGPLKESVFLKSMGNKCDADVLPLLAEQLSTTLVELLSECIWECESMFTDCGSLLLSKQFRMIQSFVTNVTQPSGEGAMSANLFQVWEPLSQIVFALQLEKPADWQAYQSTSVLLPESLFRTMKKRLDFSPEAVQSVVEQFRRAKEGSKKCSTSARTN
;
A
#
# COMPACT_ATOMS: atom_id res chain seq x y z
N MET A 1 49.88 66.79 -29.08
CA MET A 1 50.56 65.49 -29.28
C MET A 1 49.68 64.33 -28.83
N GLU A 2 48.89 64.47 -27.76
CA GLU A 2 47.90 63.45 -27.34
C GLU A 2 46.77 63.21 -28.35
N GLU A 3 46.26 64.23 -29.04
CA GLU A 3 45.18 64.08 -30.06
C GLU A 3 45.60 63.29 -31.32
N SER A 4 46.89 63.25 -31.65
CA SER A 4 47.38 62.45 -32.79
C SER A 4 47.43 60.96 -32.46
N SER A 5 47.68 60.62 -31.19
CA SER A 5 47.79 59.24 -30.72
C SER A 5 46.42 58.56 -30.65
N SER A 6 45.38 59.28 -30.20
CA SER A 6 44.03 58.73 -30.09
C SER A 6 43.36 58.47 -31.45
N HIS A 7 43.67 59.28 -32.47
CA HIS A 7 43.17 59.07 -33.82
C HIS A 7 43.80 57.84 -34.50
N GLU A 8 45.10 57.62 -34.29
CA GLU A 8 45.81 56.44 -34.81
C GLU A 8 45.33 55.14 -34.14
N GLU A 9 45.08 55.18 -32.83
CA GLU A 9 44.50 54.08 -32.07
C GLU A 9 43.09 53.72 -32.56
N PHE A 10 42.20 54.70 -32.71
CA PHE A 10 40.85 54.48 -33.23
C PHE A 10 40.87 53.91 -34.65
N SER A 11 41.71 54.43 -35.55
CA SER A 11 41.84 53.91 -36.91
C SER A 11 42.34 52.47 -36.94
N THR A 12 43.24 52.11 -36.02
CA THR A 12 43.76 50.74 -35.89
C THR A 12 42.66 49.79 -35.39
N GLN A 13 41.86 50.22 -34.40
CA GLN A 13 40.71 49.47 -33.90
C GLN A 13 39.64 49.25 -34.98
N VAL A 14 39.32 50.28 -35.78
CA VAL A 14 38.39 50.15 -36.93
C VAL A 14 38.89 49.10 -37.94
N ALA A 15 40.17 49.16 -38.31
CA ALA A 15 40.74 48.22 -39.25
C ALA A 15 40.70 46.78 -38.70
N ALA A 16 41.04 46.60 -37.42
CA ALA A 16 40.95 45.29 -36.74
C ALA A 16 39.52 44.74 -36.75
N VAL A 17 38.53 45.54 -36.34
CA VAL A 17 37.11 45.14 -36.34
C VAL A 17 36.64 44.74 -37.74
N LEU A 18 36.96 45.52 -38.78
CA LEU A 18 36.54 45.22 -40.14
C LEU A 18 37.21 43.97 -40.71
N MET A 19 38.49 43.73 -40.38
CA MET A 19 39.20 42.51 -40.79
C MET A 19 38.64 41.27 -40.09
N GLU A 20 38.52 41.29 -38.76
CA GLU A 20 37.97 40.17 -37.99
C GLU A 20 36.51 39.87 -38.38
N THR A 21 35.72 40.91 -38.66
CA THR A 21 34.34 40.75 -39.17
C THR A 21 34.30 40.06 -40.52
N GLU A 22 35.22 40.39 -41.43
CA GLU A 22 35.31 39.76 -42.75
C GLU A 22 35.84 38.32 -42.67
N GLU A 23 36.74 38.03 -41.74
CA GLU A 23 37.21 36.67 -41.44
C GLU A 23 36.07 35.79 -40.91
N LEU A 24 35.31 36.29 -39.92
CA LEU A 24 34.12 35.61 -39.40
C LEU A 24 33.08 35.38 -40.50
N ARG A 25 32.84 36.39 -41.36
CA ARG A 25 31.92 36.25 -42.50
C ARG A 25 32.34 35.11 -43.42
N ARG A 26 33.63 34.98 -43.74
CA ARG A 26 34.14 33.87 -44.58
C ARG A 26 34.01 32.52 -43.89
N ALA A 27 34.33 32.45 -42.60
CA ALA A 27 34.19 31.21 -41.82
C ALA A 27 32.72 30.75 -41.76
N SER A 28 31.78 31.67 -41.54
CA SER A 28 30.34 31.37 -41.46
C SER A 28 29.66 30.99 -42.79
N THR A 29 30.38 31.02 -43.92
CA THR A 29 29.85 30.60 -45.23
C THR A 29 30.09 29.12 -45.56
N SER A 30 30.72 28.36 -44.66
CA SER A 30 30.84 26.90 -44.79
C SER A 30 29.47 26.22 -44.80
N GLU A 31 29.30 25.18 -45.63
CA GLU A 31 28.05 24.39 -45.71
C GLU A 31 27.86 23.45 -44.52
N ILE A 32 28.95 23.06 -43.84
CA ILE A 32 28.92 22.18 -42.67
C ILE A 32 29.51 22.94 -41.48
N VAL A 33 28.78 22.95 -40.37
CA VAL A 33 29.18 23.58 -39.12
C VAL A 33 29.63 22.50 -38.14
N SER A 34 30.88 22.56 -37.67
CA SER A 34 31.38 21.70 -36.60
C SER A 34 31.18 22.34 -35.22
N LEU A 35 31.36 21.55 -34.14
CA LEU A 35 31.37 22.11 -32.78
C LEU A 35 32.53 23.08 -32.59
N GLU A 36 33.71 22.78 -33.15
CA GLU A 36 34.85 23.70 -33.10
C GLU A 36 34.51 25.04 -33.76
N ASP A 37 33.83 25.00 -34.93
CA ASP A 37 33.39 26.23 -35.61
C ASP A 37 32.46 27.06 -34.71
N LEU A 38 31.48 26.45 -34.05
CA LEU A 38 30.58 27.17 -33.13
C LEU A 38 31.33 27.85 -31.98
N MET A 39 32.31 27.15 -31.38
CA MET A 39 33.13 27.70 -30.31
C MET A 39 34.01 28.86 -30.80
N GLU A 40 34.66 28.69 -31.96
CA GLU A 40 35.48 29.74 -32.58
C GLU A 40 34.65 30.97 -32.95
N TRP A 41 33.46 30.77 -33.50
CA TRP A 41 32.53 31.87 -33.83
C TRP A 41 32.07 32.61 -32.59
N THR A 42 31.81 31.88 -31.50
CA THR A 42 31.44 32.49 -30.21
C THR A 42 32.55 33.40 -29.70
N VAL A 43 33.79 32.90 -29.65
CA VAL A 43 34.96 33.67 -29.21
C VAL A 43 35.23 34.86 -30.13
N ALA A 44 35.06 34.70 -31.45
CA ALA A 44 35.23 35.78 -32.40
C ALA A 44 34.22 36.92 -32.18
N ILE A 45 32.94 36.60 -31.97
CA ILE A 45 31.89 37.60 -31.70
C ILE A 45 32.12 38.28 -30.35
N GLU A 46 32.56 37.55 -29.32
CA GLU A 46 32.90 38.13 -28.01
C GLU A 46 34.04 39.15 -28.12
N ARG A 47 35.10 38.83 -28.87
CA ARG A 47 36.22 39.75 -29.11
C ARG A 47 35.78 40.99 -29.89
N LEU A 48 34.96 40.81 -30.94
CA LEU A 48 34.40 41.92 -31.71
C LEU A 48 33.53 42.83 -30.83
N HIS A 49 32.65 42.25 -30.01
CA HIS A 49 31.82 42.99 -29.08
C HIS A 49 32.65 43.76 -28.04
N HIS A 50 33.65 43.11 -27.43
CA HIS A 50 34.55 43.77 -26.48
C HIS A 50 35.33 44.92 -27.13
N THR A 51 35.87 44.70 -28.32
CA THR A 51 36.61 45.73 -29.06
C THR A 51 35.72 46.94 -29.33
N LEU A 52 34.48 46.72 -29.82
CA LEU A 52 33.50 47.79 -30.02
C LEU A 52 33.20 48.57 -28.73
N GLN A 53 33.05 47.91 -27.59
CA GLN A 53 32.80 48.59 -26.30
C GLN A 53 33.96 49.49 -25.85
N THR A 54 35.20 49.15 -26.24
CA THR A 54 36.40 49.92 -25.87
C THR A 54 36.70 51.10 -26.80
N MET A 55 36.03 51.20 -27.96
CA MET A 55 36.26 52.27 -28.93
C MET A 55 35.72 53.62 -28.41
N THR A 56 36.62 54.55 -28.11
CA THR A 56 36.27 55.91 -27.70
C THR A 56 36.09 56.84 -28.90
N GLN A 57 35.01 57.61 -28.93
CA GLN A 57 34.64 58.47 -30.06
C GLN A 57 34.73 59.94 -29.65
N TYR A 58 35.55 60.74 -30.34
CA TYR A 58 35.77 62.16 -30.01
C TYR A 58 35.27 63.10 -31.11
N THR A 59 35.02 62.60 -32.32
CA THR A 59 34.58 63.37 -33.49
C THR A 59 33.37 62.73 -34.16
N GLN A 60 32.63 63.51 -34.96
CA GLN A 60 31.47 63.00 -35.71
C GLN A 60 31.87 61.95 -36.76
N GLU A 61 33.02 62.10 -37.42
CA GLU A 61 33.50 61.12 -38.40
C GLU A 61 33.84 59.78 -37.75
N GLN A 62 34.44 59.81 -36.54
CA GLN A 62 34.67 58.61 -35.74
C GLN A 62 33.35 57.98 -35.28
N HIS A 63 32.34 58.78 -34.96
CA HIS A 63 31.00 58.29 -34.62
C HIS A 63 30.34 57.55 -35.79
N ASP A 64 30.39 58.13 -37.00
CA ASP A 64 29.81 57.53 -38.20
C ASP A 64 30.54 56.24 -38.59
N LEU A 65 31.88 56.22 -38.48
CA LEU A 65 32.70 55.05 -38.79
C LEU A 65 32.51 53.93 -37.75
N TYR A 66 32.36 54.29 -36.47
CA TYR A 66 31.98 53.34 -35.42
C TYR A 66 30.61 52.71 -35.72
N HIS A 67 29.60 53.51 -36.07
CA HIS A 67 28.27 52.99 -36.44
C HIS A 67 28.34 52.08 -37.67
N HIS A 68 29.20 52.37 -38.65
CA HIS A 68 29.43 51.49 -39.78
C HIS A 68 30.02 50.14 -39.34
N CYS A 69 31.02 50.15 -38.46
CA CYS A 69 31.62 48.93 -37.90
C CYS A 69 30.59 48.13 -37.10
N GLN A 70 29.83 48.78 -36.22
CA GLN A 70 28.80 48.14 -35.40
C GLN A 70 27.72 47.49 -36.27
N HIS A 71 27.24 48.18 -37.31
CA HIS A 71 26.27 47.63 -38.25
C HIS A 71 26.83 46.42 -39.01
N ARG A 72 28.08 46.49 -39.48
CA ARG A 72 28.78 45.38 -40.15
C ARG A 72 28.90 44.16 -39.23
N VAL A 73 29.34 44.36 -37.99
CA VAL A 73 29.46 43.31 -36.98
C VAL A 73 28.10 42.66 -36.70
N ILE A 74 27.04 43.45 -36.47
CA ILE A 74 25.67 42.94 -36.27
C ILE A 74 25.22 42.09 -37.46
N THR A 75 25.42 42.59 -38.68
CA THR A 75 24.99 41.86 -39.90
C THR A 75 25.68 40.50 -40.02
N VAL A 76 27.00 40.46 -39.76
CA VAL A 76 27.76 39.21 -39.82
C VAL A 76 27.44 38.29 -38.64
N ALA A 77 27.26 38.83 -37.44
CA ALA A 77 26.87 38.06 -36.26
C ALA A 77 25.51 37.39 -36.44
N GLN A 78 24.54 38.09 -37.05
CA GLN A 78 23.22 37.53 -37.38
C GLN A 78 23.31 36.43 -38.44
N HIS A 79 24.11 36.62 -39.49
CA HIS A 79 24.37 35.58 -40.49
C HIS A 79 25.02 34.34 -39.84
N THR A 80 25.99 34.57 -38.95
CA THR A 80 26.67 33.50 -38.20
C THR A 80 25.70 32.75 -37.30
N LEU A 81 24.79 33.46 -36.63
CA LEU A 81 23.75 32.83 -35.80
C LEU A 81 22.78 31.99 -36.64
N GLN A 82 22.36 32.48 -37.80
CA GLN A 82 21.50 31.73 -38.72
C GLN A 82 22.19 30.46 -39.23
N ALA A 83 23.49 30.52 -39.53
CA ALA A 83 24.29 29.35 -39.87
C ALA A 83 24.43 28.39 -38.68
N ALA A 84 24.64 28.91 -37.47
CA ALA A 84 24.73 28.11 -36.25
C ALA A 84 23.44 27.34 -35.94
N TRP A 85 22.26 27.91 -36.24
CA TRP A 85 20.99 27.21 -36.11
C TRP A 85 20.80 26.04 -37.09
N GLN A 86 21.64 25.93 -38.12
CA GLN A 86 21.68 24.76 -39.03
C GLN A 86 22.61 23.65 -38.53
N TRP A 87 23.24 23.81 -37.36
CA TRP A 87 24.10 22.78 -36.79
C TRP A 87 23.32 21.49 -36.53
N GLU A 88 23.79 20.39 -37.10
CA GLU A 88 23.21 19.07 -36.91
C GLU A 88 23.84 18.39 -35.69
N GLU A 89 23.03 18.14 -34.65
CA GLU A 89 23.49 17.41 -33.48
C GLU A 89 23.88 15.97 -33.84
N PRO A 90 24.97 15.44 -33.25
CA PRO A 90 25.33 14.04 -33.44
C PRO A 90 24.20 13.11 -32.95
N THR A 91 23.87 12.10 -33.76
CA THR A 91 22.92 11.04 -33.41
C THR A 91 23.39 10.27 -32.17
N ILE A 92 22.43 9.69 -31.44
CA ILE A 92 22.67 9.05 -30.14
C ILE A 92 23.75 7.96 -30.29
N GLY A 93 24.84 8.09 -29.52
CA GLY A 93 25.93 7.14 -29.34
C GLY A 93 26.47 7.25 -27.91
N ASP A 94 27.64 6.68 -27.62
CA ASP A 94 28.27 6.64 -26.28
C ASP A 94 28.27 7.97 -25.48
N GLN A 95 28.62 7.93 -24.19
CA GLN A 95 28.62 9.10 -23.27
C GLN A 95 29.28 10.38 -23.83
N GLU A 96 30.25 10.25 -24.73
CA GLU A 96 30.91 11.37 -25.42
C GLU A 96 29.92 12.22 -26.25
N THR A 97 28.87 11.62 -26.83
CA THR A 97 27.87 12.35 -27.63
C THR A 97 27.01 13.31 -26.80
N ALA A 98 26.74 12.98 -25.53
CA ALA A 98 25.96 13.83 -24.63
C ALA A 98 26.73 15.12 -24.25
N VAL A 99 28.05 15.04 -24.14
CA VAL A 99 28.91 16.21 -23.88
C VAL A 99 28.91 17.15 -25.08
N VAL A 100 29.11 16.61 -26.29
CA VAL A 100 29.10 17.39 -27.54
C VAL A 100 27.77 18.13 -27.73
N ARG A 101 26.63 17.47 -27.47
CA ARG A 101 25.31 18.12 -27.50
C ARG A 101 25.21 19.27 -26.51
N ARG A 102 25.64 19.05 -25.27
CA ARG A 102 25.60 20.08 -24.22
C ARG A 102 26.44 21.29 -24.60
N GLU A 103 27.65 21.07 -25.09
CA GLU A 103 28.58 22.13 -25.49
C GLU A 103 28.06 22.91 -26.70
N GLY A 104 27.55 22.22 -27.73
CA GLY A 104 26.97 22.88 -28.90
C GLY A 104 25.71 23.69 -28.57
N GLN A 105 24.81 23.16 -27.73
CA GLN A 105 23.66 23.92 -27.22
C GLN A 105 24.11 25.15 -26.42
N GLY A 106 25.14 25.01 -25.58
CA GLY A 106 25.73 26.13 -24.83
C GLY A 106 26.30 27.20 -25.75
N ALA A 107 27.03 26.80 -26.81
CA ALA A 107 27.59 27.72 -27.79
C ALA A 107 26.49 28.48 -28.55
N ILE A 108 25.42 27.81 -29.00
CA ILE A 108 24.31 28.44 -29.72
C ILE A 108 23.52 29.40 -28.80
N ALA A 109 23.28 29.01 -27.54
CA ALA A 109 22.67 29.90 -26.56
C ALA A 109 23.52 31.17 -26.35
N ARG A 110 24.85 31.01 -26.24
CA ARG A 110 25.79 32.13 -26.07
C ARG A 110 25.87 33.02 -27.31
N LEU A 111 25.89 32.45 -28.52
CA LEU A 111 25.82 33.20 -29.77
C LEU A 111 24.53 34.03 -29.85
N THR A 112 23.42 33.47 -29.39
CA THR A 112 22.13 34.16 -29.36
C THR A 112 22.15 35.33 -28.38
N GLU A 113 22.70 35.13 -27.17
CA GLU A 113 22.91 36.19 -26.17
C GLU A 113 23.77 37.34 -26.72
N LEU A 114 24.91 37.02 -27.35
CA LEU A 114 25.82 38.00 -27.92
C LEU A 114 25.18 38.82 -29.05
N ASN A 115 24.35 38.17 -29.88
CA ASN A 115 23.61 38.88 -30.91
C ASN A 115 22.58 39.85 -30.32
N LEU A 116 21.87 39.46 -29.25
CA LEU A 116 20.96 40.36 -28.53
C LEU A 116 21.72 41.55 -27.90
N LEU A 117 22.89 41.30 -27.28
CA LEU A 117 23.75 42.34 -26.73
C LEU A 117 24.20 43.35 -27.80
N LEU A 118 24.66 42.84 -28.95
CA LEU A 118 25.09 43.68 -30.08
C LEU A 118 23.93 44.53 -30.61
N LEU A 119 22.73 43.96 -30.77
CA LEU A 119 21.54 44.71 -31.21
C LEU A 119 21.14 45.82 -30.22
N LEU A 120 21.10 45.51 -28.93
CA LEU A 120 20.71 46.48 -27.90
C LEU A 120 21.72 47.62 -27.75
N SER A 121 23.01 47.33 -27.95
CA SER A 121 24.07 48.36 -27.97
C SER A 121 23.93 49.33 -29.16
N PHE A 122 23.26 48.93 -30.25
CA PHE A 122 23.04 49.74 -31.45
C PHE A 122 21.70 50.48 -31.42
N SER A 123 20.68 49.88 -30.80
CA SER A 123 19.28 50.34 -30.85
C SER A 123 18.92 51.53 -29.96
N ALA A 124 19.84 52.08 -29.14
CA ALA A 124 19.55 53.18 -28.21
C ALA A 124 18.98 54.48 -28.86
N LYS A 125 18.92 54.57 -30.19
CA LYS A 125 18.36 55.71 -30.96
C LYS A 125 17.31 55.34 -32.04
N ARG A 126 17.03 54.06 -32.32
CA ARG A 126 16.00 53.61 -33.28
C ARG A 126 15.19 52.48 -32.68
N ASN A 127 13.85 52.60 -32.69
CA ASN A 127 12.92 51.57 -32.22
C ASN A 127 12.87 50.37 -33.21
N ASP A 128 13.92 49.56 -33.29
CA ASP A 128 13.96 48.34 -34.12
C ASP A 128 13.72 47.07 -33.28
N GLY A 129 12.76 47.11 -32.35
CA GLY A 129 12.37 45.97 -31.51
C GLY A 129 12.03 44.69 -32.30
N LYS A 130 11.60 44.86 -33.54
CA LYS A 130 11.33 43.78 -34.51
C LYS A 130 12.53 42.85 -34.73
N THR A 131 13.75 43.35 -34.66
CA THR A 131 14.96 42.54 -34.93
C THR A 131 15.33 41.66 -33.73
N ALA A 132 15.04 42.10 -32.51
CA ALA A 132 15.25 41.28 -31.31
C ALA A 132 14.20 40.17 -31.20
N GLU A 133 12.95 40.47 -31.55
CA GLU A 133 11.87 39.49 -31.67
C GLU A 133 12.21 38.39 -32.68
N GLU A 134 12.73 38.73 -33.87
CA GLU A 134 13.16 37.76 -34.88
C GLU A 134 14.26 36.80 -34.36
N ILE A 135 15.19 37.29 -33.53
CA ILE A 135 16.23 36.44 -32.91
C ILE A 135 15.62 35.50 -31.87
N ILE A 136 14.71 36.01 -31.04
CA ILE A 136 14.02 35.22 -30.00
C ILE A 136 13.17 34.12 -30.65
N GLU A 137 12.38 34.47 -31.65
CA GLU A 137 11.56 33.52 -32.41
C GLU A 137 12.42 32.49 -33.14
N GLY A 138 13.53 32.91 -33.74
CA GLY A 138 14.48 32.02 -34.42
C GLY A 138 15.13 31.01 -33.46
N TYR A 139 15.54 31.46 -32.26
CA TYR A 139 16.07 30.56 -31.24
C TYR A 139 15.02 29.59 -30.70
N ALA A 140 13.80 30.04 -30.46
CA ALA A 140 12.70 29.16 -30.05
C ALA A 140 12.36 28.12 -31.12
N ALA A 141 12.37 28.51 -32.40
CA ALA A 141 12.19 27.60 -33.54
C ALA A 141 13.33 26.58 -33.66
N TYR A 142 14.58 27.01 -33.41
CA TYR A 142 15.73 26.11 -33.32
C TYR A 142 15.54 25.06 -32.21
N GLN A 143 15.21 25.49 -30.98
CA GLN A 143 14.97 24.59 -29.85
C GLN A 143 13.85 23.56 -30.15
N LYS A 144 12.77 24.01 -30.79
CA LYS A 144 11.69 23.14 -31.27
C LYS A 144 12.18 22.08 -32.26
N GLN A 145 13.06 22.45 -33.18
CA GLN A 145 13.62 21.54 -34.17
C GLN A 145 14.54 20.52 -33.52
N VAL A 146 15.38 20.93 -32.56
CA VAL A 146 16.25 20.05 -31.78
C VAL A 146 15.42 18.99 -31.07
N LEU A 147 14.36 19.39 -30.33
CA LEU A 147 13.46 18.45 -29.67
C LEU A 147 12.92 17.41 -30.65
N ARG A 148 12.40 17.85 -31.81
CA ARG A 148 11.85 16.96 -32.84
C ARG A 148 12.88 15.97 -33.38
N LEU A 149 14.12 16.40 -33.59
CA LEU A 149 15.19 15.54 -34.09
C LEU A 149 15.56 14.46 -33.06
N ARG A 150 15.64 14.83 -31.77
CA ARG A 150 16.00 13.89 -30.69
C ARG A 150 14.95 12.81 -30.44
N VAL A 151 13.65 13.18 -30.47
CA VAL A 151 12.55 12.23 -30.20
C VAL A 151 12.16 11.38 -31.41
N ARG A 152 12.55 11.79 -32.63
CA ARG A 152 12.16 11.13 -33.88
C ARG A 152 12.50 9.63 -33.93
N PRO A 153 13.68 9.15 -33.49
CA PRO A 153 14.02 7.72 -33.54
C PRO A 153 13.08 6.88 -32.67
N ALA A 154 12.77 7.33 -31.46
CA ALA A 154 11.84 6.63 -30.55
C ALA A 154 10.43 6.55 -31.16
N ILE A 155 9.93 7.67 -31.71
CA ILE A 155 8.62 7.70 -32.38
C ILE A 155 8.61 6.81 -33.64
N ALA A 156 9.69 6.80 -34.43
CA ALA A 156 9.80 5.96 -35.61
C ALA A 156 9.73 4.47 -35.25
N THR A 157 10.43 4.06 -34.18
CA THR A 157 10.41 2.69 -33.66
C THR A 157 9.00 2.26 -33.25
N LEU A 158 8.25 3.15 -32.57
CA LEU A 158 6.85 2.88 -32.22
C LEU A 158 5.96 2.77 -33.47
N VAL A 159 6.14 3.66 -34.44
CA VAL A 159 5.37 3.63 -35.70
C VAL A 159 5.63 2.33 -36.48
N GLU A 160 6.86 1.83 -36.49
CA GLU A 160 7.22 0.54 -37.07
C GLU A 160 6.53 -0.61 -36.31
N ALA A 161 6.67 -0.66 -34.98
CA ALA A 161 5.99 -1.66 -34.15
C ALA A 161 4.46 -1.69 -34.31
N ARG A 162 3.83 -0.53 -34.56
CA ARG A 162 2.40 -0.41 -34.88
C ARG A 162 2.05 -0.95 -36.27
N LYS A 163 2.89 -0.70 -37.27
CA LYS A 163 2.68 -1.18 -38.64
C LYS A 163 2.83 -2.69 -38.76
N ASP A 164 3.79 -3.24 -38.05
CA ASP A 164 4.12 -4.66 -38.10
C ASP A 164 3.13 -5.51 -37.28
N GLY A 165 2.22 -4.87 -36.54
CA GLY A 165 1.25 -5.53 -35.69
C GLY A 165 1.86 -6.13 -34.42
N THR A 166 3.17 -5.95 -34.18
CA THR A 166 3.93 -6.49 -33.03
C THR A 166 3.32 -6.07 -31.69
N ILE A 167 2.69 -4.89 -31.65
CA ILE A 167 1.98 -4.36 -30.46
C ILE A 167 0.74 -5.20 -30.11
N HIS A 168 0.10 -5.84 -31.09
CA HIS A 168 -1.01 -6.77 -30.89
C HIS A 168 -0.57 -8.24 -30.89
N ALA A 169 0.54 -8.57 -31.55
CA ALA A 169 1.01 -9.94 -31.75
C ALA A 169 1.64 -10.57 -30.50
N SER A 170 2.05 -9.78 -29.49
CA SER A 170 2.48 -10.34 -28.20
C SER A 170 1.35 -11.04 -27.41
N SER A 171 0.12 -11.06 -27.97
CA SER A 171 -1.08 -11.68 -27.40
C SER A 171 -1.45 -13.02 -28.05
N VAL A 172 -0.88 -13.38 -29.21
CA VAL A 172 -1.22 -14.62 -29.91
C VAL A 172 -0.01 -15.52 -29.84
N GLU A 173 -0.18 -16.67 -29.20
CA GLU A 173 0.79 -17.75 -29.14
C GLU A 173 1.47 -17.93 -30.49
N GLU A 174 2.77 -17.62 -30.55
CA GLU A 174 3.66 -18.21 -31.55
C GLU A 174 3.75 -19.70 -31.22
N ASN A 175 2.73 -20.47 -31.61
CA ASN A 175 2.89 -21.86 -31.97
C ASN A 175 3.78 -21.89 -33.22
N VAL A 176 5.09 -21.70 -33.01
CA VAL A 176 6.08 -22.07 -34.00
C VAL A 176 5.95 -23.58 -34.12
N GLN A 177 5.19 -24.03 -35.13
CA GLN A 177 5.36 -25.36 -35.69
C GLN A 177 6.84 -25.44 -36.08
N VAL A 178 7.62 -26.12 -35.24
CA VAL A 178 8.89 -26.68 -35.65
C VAL A 178 8.57 -27.54 -36.87
N HIS A 179 8.98 -27.06 -38.03
CA HIS A 179 8.99 -27.86 -39.23
C HIS A 179 10.08 -28.89 -39.00
N ASP A 180 9.67 -30.11 -38.65
CA ASP A 180 10.50 -31.30 -38.78
C ASP A 180 10.80 -31.48 -40.27
N ASP A 181 11.89 -30.86 -40.73
CA ASP A 181 12.57 -31.30 -41.93
C ASP A 181 13.66 -32.27 -41.47
N ASP A 182 13.42 -33.54 -41.80
CA ASP A 182 14.34 -34.66 -41.74
C ASP A 182 15.75 -34.26 -42.21
N ASP A 183 16.79 -34.56 -41.42
CA ASP A 183 18.08 -35.08 -41.89
C ASP A 183 18.99 -35.43 -40.69
N ASP A 184 19.07 -36.74 -40.41
CA ASP A 184 20.21 -37.58 -39.99
C ASP A 184 21.30 -37.10 -39.00
N ASP A 185 21.63 -38.05 -38.10
CA ASP A 185 22.89 -38.34 -37.41
C ASP A 185 23.14 -37.79 -35.98
N ASP A 186 22.96 -38.71 -35.01
CA ASP A 186 23.84 -39.06 -33.89
C ASP A 186 24.67 -37.95 -33.20
N GLU A 187 24.29 -37.57 -31.98
CA GLU A 187 25.05 -37.84 -30.74
C GLU A 187 24.35 -37.20 -29.52
N HIS A 188 24.39 -37.93 -28.39
CA HIS A 188 23.80 -37.57 -27.12
C HIS A 188 24.42 -36.30 -26.52
N ASP A 189 23.63 -35.23 -26.36
CA ASP A 189 23.90 -34.18 -25.38
C ASP A 189 22.61 -33.86 -24.61
N ASP A 190 22.74 -33.82 -23.29
CA ASP A 190 21.68 -33.48 -22.33
C ASP A 190 21.15 -32.06 -22.61
N GLU A 191 20.06 -31.95 -23.36
CA GLU A 191 19.28 -30.72 -23.47
C GLU A 191 18.64 -30.42 -22.11
N VAL A 192 19.34 -29.60 -21.33
CA VAL A 192 18.73 -28.79 -20.29
C VAL A 192 17.65 -27.94 -20.98
N GLU A 193 16.38 -28.29 -20.77
CA GLU A 193 15.22 -27.44 -21.07
C GLU A 193 15.45 -26.06 -20.44
N THR A 194 16.03 -25.15 -21.21
CA THR A 194 16.04 -23.73 -20.88
C THR A 194 14.61 -23.25 -21.04
N LYS A 195 13.80 -23.39 -19.97
CA LYS A 195 12.50 -22.76 -19.81
C LYS A 195 12.66 -21.28 -20.22
N LYS A 196 12.17 -20.92 -21.41
CA LYS A 196 12.15 -19.53 -21.87
C LYS A 196 11.40 -18.72 -20.80
N PRO A 197 11.96 -17.61 -20.29
CA PRO A 197 11.25 -16.77 -19.34
C PRO A 197 9.92 -16.32 -19.94
N PRO A 198 8.86 -16.15 -19.13
CA PRO A 198 7.57 -15.71 -19.63
C PRO A 198 7.75 -14.47 -20.50
N THR A 199 7.14 -14.49 -21.68
CA THR A 199 7.25 -13.47 -22.71
C THR A 199 6.82 -12.13 -22.12
N ARG A 200 7.81 -11.30 -21.75
CA ARG A 200 7.57 -9.99 -21.14
C ARG A 200 6.74 -9.17 -22.13
N ILE A 201 5.49 -8.85 -21.77
CA ILE A 201 4.63 -7.98 -22.58
C ILE A 201 5.42 -6.70 -22.83
N GLN A 202 5.79 -6.45 -24.08
CA GLN A 202 6.61 -5.30 -24.41
C GLN A 202 5.77 -4.02 -24.23
N GLN A 203 6.28 -3.12 -23.40
CA GLN A 203 5.74 -1.77 -23.21
C GLN A 203 6.31 -0.90 -24.34
N HIS A 204 5.48 -0.55 -25.32
CA HIS A 204 5.92 0.21 -26.50
C HIS A 204 5.72 1.72 -26.36
N HIS A 205 4.74 2.16 -25.55
CA HIS A 205 4.36 3.58 -25.45
C HIS A 205 5.11 4.29 -24.33
N ALA A 206 5.22 3.64 -23.16
CA ALA A 206 5.94 4.20 -22.01
C ALA A 206 7.39 4.65 -22.33
N PRO A 207 8.23 3.87 -23.04
CA PRO A 207 9.58 4.31 -23.39
C PRO A 207 9.62 5.55 -24.29
N VAL A 208 8.65 5.69 -25.21
CA VAL A 208 8.58 6.84 -26.13
C VAL A 208 8.15 8.10 -25.38
N LEU A 209 7.18 7.99 -24.47
CA LEU A 209 6.79 9.09 -23.58
C LEU A 209 7.94 9.50 -22.66
N MET A 210 8.69 8.53 -22.12
CA MET A 210 9.89 8.79 -21.33
C MET A 210 10.91 9.59 -22.13
N GLU A 211 11.19 9.21 -23.38
CA GLU A 211 12.13 9.92 -24.26
C GLU A 211 11.65 11.34 -24.57
N ILE A 212 10.37 11.51 -24.94
CA ILE A 212 9.80 12.83 -25.25
C ILE A 212 9.91 13.78 -24.06
N LEU A 213 9.45 13.34 -22.88
CA LEU A 213 9.45 14.15 -21.67
C LEU A 213 10.87 14.36 -21.12
N GLY A 214 11.73 13.37 -21.26
CA GLY A 214 13.15 13.44 -20.87
C GLY A 214 13.92 14.46 -21.71
N GLU A 215 13.79 14.40 -23.03
CA GLU A 215 14.46 15.35 -23.94
C GLU A 215 13.88 16.76 -23.83
N ALA A 216 12.56 16.90 -23.66
CA ALA A 216 11.95 18.19 -23.36
C ALA A 216 12.51 18.79 -22.06
N SER A 217 12.58 17.99 -20.99
CA SER A 217 13.14 18.41 -19.70
C SER A 217 14.62 18.81 -19.82
N ALA A 218 15.41 18.08 -20.61
CA ALA A 218 16.83 18.36 -20.84
C ALA A 218 17.06 19.71 -21.55
N LEU A 219 16.13 20.14 -22.42
CA LEU A 219 16.19 21.44 -23.10
C LEU A 219 15.59 22.58 -22.25
N ILE A 220 14.52 22.31 -21.50
CA ILE A 220 13.82 23.30 -20.67
C ILE A 220 14.63 23.65 -19.41
N HIS A 221 15.24 22.68 -18.73
CA HIS A 221 15.93 22.91 -17.46
C HIS A 221 17.05 23.98 -17.55
N PRO A 222 17.96 23.95 -18.55
CA PRO A 222 18.96 25.01 -18.70
C PRO A 222 18.35 26.40 -18.92
N LEU A 223 17.23 26.49 -19.65
CA LEU A 223 16.51 27.75 -19.88
C LEU A 223 15.87 28.28 -18.60
N LEU A 224 15.30 27.39 -17.76
CA LEU A 224 14.80 27.76 -16.43
C LEU A 224 15.93 28.28 -15.55
N GLN A 225 17.06 27.57 -15.51
CA GLN A 225 18.22 27.99 -14.75
C GLN A 225 18.74 29.36 -15.22
N TRP A 226 18.78 29.58 -16.53
CA TRP A 226 19.16 30.88 -17.09
C TRP A 226 18.17 31.98 -16.66
N HIS A 227 16.86 31.73 -16.81
CA HIS A 227 15.81 32.67 -16.45
C HIS A 227 15.87 33.08 -14.97
N PHE A 228 16.04 32.12 -14.04
CA PHE A 228 16.09 32.38 -12.60
C PHE A 228 17.42 32.95 -12.10
N SER A 229 18.50 32.83 -12.87
CA SER A 229 19.81 33.41 -12.52
C SER A 229 19.92 34.91 -12.82
N LEU A 230 18.91 35.49 -13.48
CA LEU A 230 18.93 36.90 -13.87
C LEU A 230 18.53 37.83 -12.70
N PRO A 231 19.09 39.06 -12.60
CA PRO A 231 18.77 40.05 -11.56
C PRO A 231 17.28 40.40 -11.48
N SER A 232 16.75 40.91 -10.36
CA SER A 232 15.33 41.26 -10.18
C SER A 232 14.86 42.51 -10.94
N VAL A 233 13.53 42.67 -11.09
CA VAL A 233 12.85 43.63 -12.00
C VAL A 233 13.07 45.11 -11.71
N GLU A 234 13.49 45.46 -10.50
CA GLU A 234 13.47 46.85 -10.03
C GLU A 234 14.49 47.78 -10.71
N ASP A 235 15.56 47.24 -11.33
CA ASP A 235 16.60 48.01 -12.07
C ASP A 235 17.08 47.26 -13.34
N GLU A 236 16.16 46.77 -14.16
CA GLU A 236 16.53 45.89 -15.28
C GLU A 236 17.21 46.60 -16.45
N PRO A 237 18.45 46.21 -16.82
CA PRO A 237 18.98 46.59 -18.12
C PRO A 237 18.17 45.89 -19.21
N ALA A 238 17.93 46.58 -20.34
CA ALA A 238 17.08 46.08 -21.43
C ALA A 238 17.45 44.67 -21.92
N ILE A 239 18.72 44.27 -21.81
CA ILE A 239 19.19 42.92 -22.14
C ILE A 239 18.60 41.85 -21.22
N VAL A 240 18.48 42.10 -19.92
CA VAL A 240 17.90 41.14 -18.97
C VAL A 240 16.44 40.87 -19.32
N THR A 241 15.69 41.91 -19.68
CA THR A 241 14.32 41.76 -20.16
C THR A 241 14.26 40.92 -21.45
N GLN A 242 15.12 41.18 -22.43
CA GLN A 242 15.15 40.40 -23.68
C GLN A 242 15.53 38.94 -23.46
N ILE A 243 16.50 38.65 -22.57
CA ILE A 243 16.88 37.27 -22.24
C ILE A 243 15.74 36.55 -21.50
N ARG A 244 14.99 37.23 -20.62
CA ARG A 244 13.80 36.63 -20.01
C ARG A 244 12.71 36.33 -21.03
N THR A 245 12.45 37.27 -21.95
CA THR A 245 11.53 37.03 -23.07
C THR A 245 12.01 35.85 -23.92
N LEU A 246 13.31 35.74 -24.20
CA LEU A 246 13.89 34.61 -24.93
C LEU A 246 13.63 33.28 -24.23
N CYS A 247 13.98 33.18 -22.95
CA CYS A 247 13.76 31.97 -22.17
C CYS A 247 12.27 31.62 -22.13
N HIS A 248 11.40 32.62 -21.93
CA HIS A 248 9.96 32.41 -21.87
C HIS A 248 9.34 31.92 -23.17
N THR A 249 9.71 32.54 -24.30
CA THR A 249 9.25 32.11 -25.61
C THR A 249 9.76 30.71 -25.95
N ALA A 250 11.04 30.43 -25.68
CA ALA A 250 11.62 29.11 -25.95
C ALA A 250 10.98 28.00 -25.09
N ILE A 251 10.79 28.23 -23.78
CA ILE A 251 10.13 27.28 -22.87
C ILE A 251 8.69 27.03 -23.32
N THR A 252 7.93 28.08 -23.64
CA THR A 252 6.54 27.95 -24.11
C THR A 252 6.46 27.13 -25.40
N VAL A 253 7.32 27.41 -26.38
CA VAL A 253 7.33 26.66 -27.65
C VAL A 253 7.73 25.20 -27.46
N LEU A 254 8.70 24.92 -26.58
CA LEU A 254 9.10 23.56 -26.23
C LEU A 254 7.97 22.80 -25.52
N ASP A 255 7.29 23.44 -24.57
CA ASP A 255 6.17 22.84 -23.86
C ASP A 255 5.01 22.53 -24.81
N GLU A 256 4.57 23.50 -25.61
CA GLU A 256 3.52 23.29 -26.62
C GLU A 256 3.83 22.11 -27.56
N GLN A 257 5.08 22.02 -28.03
CA GLN A 257 5.51 20.93 -28.89
C GLN A 257 5.53 19.59 -28.15
N THR A 258 5.95 19.58 -26.88
CA THR A 258 5.96 18.39 -26.02
C THR A 258 4.54 17.89 -25.78
N GLN A 259 3.61 18.78 -25.42
CA GLN A 259 2.21 18.45 -25.23
C GLN A 259 1.56 17.86 -26.48
N GLN A 260 1.83 18.44 -27.66
CA GLN A 260 1.30 17.90 -28.91
C GLN A 260 1.80 16.48 -29.20
N LEU A 261 3.06 16.18 -28.88
CA LEU A 261 3.63 14.85 -29.05
C LEU A 261 3.04 13.87 -28.03
N VAL A 262 3.00 14.24 -26.76
CA VAL A 262 2.44 13.44 -25.67
C VAL A 262 0.97 13.11 -25.93
N GLN A 263 0.17 14.10 -26.34
CA GLN A 263 -1.24 13.89 -26.70
C GLN A 263 -1.37 12.86 -27.83
N ARG A 264 -0.55 12.98 -28.88
CA ARG A 264 -0.60 12.05 -30.01
C ARG A 264 -0.20 10.63 -29.62
N ILE A 265 0.82 10.46 -28.80
CA ILE A 265 1.21 9.13 -28.28
C ILE A 265 0.12 8.58 -27.34
N SER A 266 -0.54 9.43 -26.56
CA SER A 266 -1.66 9.04 -25.69
C SER A 266 -2.88 8.56 -26.48
N GLU A 267 -3.22 9.24 -27.58
CA GLU A 267 -4.27 8.80 -28.50
C GLU A 267 -3.95 7.44 -29.12
N TRP A 268 -2.68 7.20 -29.46
CA TRP A 268 -2.22 5.90 -29.97
C TRP A 268 -2.28 4.81 -28.91
N PHE A 269 -1.89 5.12 -27.67
CA PHE A 269 -2.01 4.20 -26.55
C PHE A 269 -3.46 3.73 -26.35
N GLY A 270 -4.43 4.67 -26.37
CA GLY A 270 -5.85 4.32 -26.27
C GLY A 270 -6.41 3.54 -27.44
N GLN A 271 -5.84 3.66 -28.64
CA GLN A 271 -6.21 2.83 -29.80
C GLN A 271 -5.63 1.42 -29.69
N ASP A 272 -4.40 1.31 -29.21
CA ASP A 272 -3.65 0.06 -29.18
C ASP A 272 -3.98 -0.79 -27.93
N ARG A 273 -4.44 -0.15 -26.85
CA ARG A 273 -4.86 -0.79 -25.58
C ARG A 273 -6.36 -0.54 -25.35
N PRO A 274 -7.20 -1.58 -25.29
CA PRO A 274 -8.66 -1.44 -25.15
C PRO A 274 -9.10 -1.12 -23.71
N MET A 275 -8.63 -0.01 -23.13
CA MET A 275 -8.94 0.39 -21.75
C MET A 275 -10.45 0.47 -21.49
N GLU A 276 -11.19 1.06 -22.42
CA GLU A 276 -12.63 1.25 -22.30
C GLU A 276 -13.42 -0.07 -22.30
N GLU A 277 -12.87 -1.15 -22.86
CA GLU A 277 -13.51 -2.46 -22.83
C GLU A 277 -13.43 -3.07 -21.43
N TRP A 278 -12.27 -2.97 -20.77
CA TRP A 278 -12.10 -3.40 -19.39
C TRP A 278 -13.02 -2.64 -18.45
N MET A 279 -13.10 -1.31 -18.60
CA MET A 279 -13.96 -0.45 -17.77
C MET A 279 -15.46 -0.74 -17.96
N LYS A 280 -15.89 -1.20 -19.14
CA LYS A 280 -17.29 -1.59 -19.39
C LYS A 280 -17.63 -3.00 -18.88
N ASN A 281 -16.64 -3.88 -18.81
CA ASN A 281 -16.80 -5.29 -18.45
C ASN A 281 -16.69 -5.57 -16.94
N ASP A 282 -16.70 -4.53 -16.10
CA ASP A 282 -16.56 -4.61 -14.64
C ASP A 282 -17.62 -5.53 -13.97
N ASN A 283 -18.80 -5.70 -14.58
CA ASN A 283 -19.94 -6.43 -13.99
C ASN A 283 -20.11 -7.91 -14.42
N ASN A 284 -19.15 -8.50 -15.13
CA ASN A 284 -19.30 -9.90 -15.57
C ASN A 284 -18.74 -10.86 -14.52
N ASP A 285 -19.62 -11.61 -13.85
CA ASP A 285 -19.32 -12.78 -12.98
C ASP A 285 -18.68 -13.97 -13.73
N LYS A 286 -17.97 -13.72 -14.82
CA LYS A 286 -17.27 -14.77 -15.56
C LYS A 286 -16.06 -15.21 -14.75
N GLU A 287 -15.72 -16.49 -14.91
CA GLU A 287 -14.51 -17.07 -14.34
C GLU A 287 -13.29 -16.23 -14.73
N VAL A 288 -12.42 -15.97 -13.76
CA VAL A 288 -11.30 -15.04 -13.90
C VAL A 288 -10.20 -15.73 -14.71
N ASP A 289 -10.05 -15.34 -15.98
CA ASP A 289 -8.96 -15.81 -16.82
C ASP A 289 -7.62 -15.19 -16.36
N LEU A 290 -6.66 -16.04 -15.97
CA LEU A 290 -5.33 -15.65 -15.50
C LEU A 290 -4.54 -14.90 -16.58
N GLN A 291 -4.74 -15.25 -17.86
CA GLN A 291 -4.07 -14.57 -18.96
C GLN A 291 -4.60 -13.14 -19.13
N GLU A 292 -5.91 -12.97 -19.00
CA GLU A 292 -6.58 -11.66 -18.96
C GLU A 292 -6.09 -10.81 -17.78
N LEU A 293 -5.97 -11.39 -16.58
CA LEU A 293 -5.42 -10.72 -15.40
C LEU A 293 -3.98 -10.24 -15.58
N SER A 294 -3.13 -11.06 -16.20
CA SER A 294 -1.73 -10.70 -16.47
C SER A 294 -1.62 -9.54 -17.46
N ARG A 295 -2.47 -9.52 -18.49
CA ARG A 295 -2.57 -8.40 -19.44
C ARG A 295 -3.01 -7.11 -18.76
N LEU A 296 -3.98 -7.19 -17.85
CA LEU A 296 -4.44 -6.05 -17.09
C LEU A 296 -3.37 -5.55 -16.10
N ASP A 297 -2.62 -6.44 -15.43
CA ASP A 297 -1.50 -6.05 -14.55
C ASP A 297 -0.44 -5.26 -15.32
N ALA A 298 -0.03 -5.75 -16.50
CA ALA A 298 0.96 -5.06 -17.34
C ALA A 298 0.46 -3.70 -17.86
N LEU A 299 -0.83 -3.59 -18.19
CA LEU A 299 -1.46 -2.34 -18.61
C LEU A 299 -1.46 -1.32 -17.47
N VAL A 300 -1.90 -1.73 -16.28
CA VAL A 300 -2.00 -0.88 -15.10
C VAL A 300 -0.61 -0.41 -14.65
N ASP A 301 0.40 -1.27 -14.74
CA ASP A 301 1.81 -0.92 -14.48
C ASP A 301 2.35 0.11 -15.51
N GLU A 302 2.10 -0.11 -16.81
CA GLU A 302 2.48 0.84 -17.87
C GLU A 302 1.79 2.21 -17.65
N MET A 303 0.51 2.22 -17.26
CA MET A 303 -0.24 3.44 -16.97
C MET A 303 0.26 4.16 -15.72
N ALA A 304 0.55 3.44 -14.63
CA ALA A 304 1.10 4.04 -13.41
C ALA A 304 2.41 4.78 -13.71
N PHE A 305 3.27 4.15 -14.50
CA PHE A 305 4.52 4.74 -14.95
C PHE A 305 4.29 5.99 -15.84
N ILE A 306 3.35 5.94 -16.79
CA ILE A 306 3.00 7.11 -17.61
C ILE A 306 2.48 8.28 -16.74
N CYS A 307 1.59 8.01 -15.79
CA CYS A 307 1.12 9.03 -14.85
C CYS A 307 2.28 9.65 -14.06
N GLN A 308 3.23 8.83 -13.60
CA GLN A 308 4.43 9.31 -12.91
C GLN A 308 5.28 10.24 -13.79
N LEU A 309 5.48 9.88 -15.06
CA LEU A 309 6.24 10.70 -16.01
C LEU A 309 5.56 12.06 -16.24
N LEU A 310 4.25 12.04 -16.48
CA LEU A 310 3.47 13.26 -16.70
C LEU A 310 3.49 14.17 -15.46
N ALA A 311 3.31 13.60 -14.27
CA ALA A 311 3.36 14.37 -13.01
C ALA A 311 4.75 15.00 -12.77
N ARG A 312 5.84 14.31 -13.10
CA ARG A 312 7.21 14.87 -13.00
C ARG A 312 7.42 16.04 -13.95
N TYR A 313 6.90 15.93 -15.16
CA TYR A 313 7.00 17.00 -16.14
C TYR A 313 6.15 18.22 -15.73
N GLU A 314 4.94 18.00 -15.22
CA GLU A 314 4.10 19.08 -14.65
C GLU A 314 4.81 19.80 -13.49
N GLN A 315 5.44 19.05 -12.57
CA GLN A 315 6.26 19.62 -11.49
C GLN A 315 7.39 20.53 -12.00
N LEU A 316 8.04 20.17 -13.11
CA LEU A 316 9.07 21.00 -13.75
C LEU A 316 8.50 22.31 -14.30
N MET A 317 7.27 22.26 -14.82
CA MET A 317 6.60 23.39 -15.49
C MET A 317 5.88 24.34 -14.53
N MET A 318 5.50 23.90 -13.32
CA MET A 318 4.77 24.72 -12.34
C MET A 318 5.33 26.12 -12.06
N PRO A 319 6.66 26.36 -11.98
CA PRO A 319 7.20 27.72 -11.77
C PRO A 319 6.83 28.72 -12.88
N PHE A 320 6.31 28.25 -14.02
CA PHE A 320 6.04 29.02 -15.23
C PHE A 320 4.54 29.22 -15.53
N GLU A 321 3.64 28.45 -14.91
CA GLU A 321 2.20 28.41 -15.23
C GLU A 321 1.41 29.65 -14.79
N ALA A 322 1.99 30.54 -13.98
CA ALA A 322 1.31 31.76 -13.53
C ALA A 322 0.91 32.72 -14.68
N THR A 323 1.46 32.55 -15.90
CA THR A 323 1.24 33.45 -17.03
C THR A 323 0.76 32.78 -18.32
N SER A 324 0.95 31.48 -18.53
CA SER A 324 0.54 30.79 -19.76
C SER A 324 -0.53 29.73 -19.47
N LYS A 325 -1.77 29.99 -19.90
CA LYS A 325 -2.86 29.00 -19.88
C LYS A 325 -2.71 28.04 -21.05
N THR A 326 -1.82 27.08 -20.98
CA THR A 326 -1.84 25.94 -21.90
C THR A 326 -2.95 24.97 -21.46
N ILE A 327 -3.93 24.77 -22.36
CA ILE A 327 -5.21 24.12 -22.10
C ILE A 327 -5.07 22.58 -21.96
N SER A 328 -4.00 21.99 -22.49
CA SER A 328 -3.89 20.53 -22.67
C SER A 328 -3.38 19.73 -21.46
N GLN A 329 -2.53 20.29 -20.59
CA GLN A 329 -2.04 19.58 -19.38
C GLN A 329 -3.10 19.47 -18.28
N ASN A 330 -3.95 20.51 -18.16
CA ASN A 330 -5.05 20.56 -17.20
C ASN A 330 -6.13 19.49 -17.43
N GLU A 331 -6.14 18.82 -18.58
CA GLU A 331 -7.14 17.78 -18.92
C GLU A 331 -6.51 16.37 -18.99
N LEU A 332 -5.31 16.24 -19.53
CA LEU A 332 -4.71 14.93 -19.80
C LEU A 332 -4.32 14.16 -18.52
N LEU A 333 -3.52 14.76 -17.63
CA LEU A 333 -3.07 14.05 -16.42
C LEU A 333 -4.25 13.65 -15.50
N PRO A 334 -5.27 14.49 -15.26
CA PRO A 334 -6.47 14.08 -14.53
C PRO A 334 -7.21 12.91 -15.20
N GLU A 335 -7.35 12.90 -16.53
CA GLU A 335 -7.97 11.80 -17.27
C GLU A 335 -7.18 10.48 -17.09
N TRP A 336 -5.86 10.54 -17.23
CA TRP A 336 -4.98 9.38 -17.06
C TRP A 336 -5.01 8.84 -15.64
N ASN A 337 -4.94 9.71 -14.63
CA ASN A 337 -5.06 9.31 -13.23
C ASN A 337 -6.40 8.63 -12.94
N TRP A 338 -7.50 9.13 -13.52
CA TRP A 338 -8.82 8.53 -13.37
C TRP A 338 -8.92 7.16 -14.06
N LYS A 339 -8.44 7.04 -15.31
CA LYS A 339 -8.43 5.76 -16.05
C LYS A 339 -7.56 4.73 -15.32
N TYR A 340 -6.36 5.13 -14.89
CA TYR A 340 -5.48 4.30 -14.07
C TYR A 340 -6.18 3.82 -12.80
N ALA A 341 -6.72 4.73 -11.99
CA ALA A 341 -7.33 4.37 -10.71
C ALA A 341 -8.54 3.44 -10.88
N THR A 342 -9.30 3.62 -11.98
CA THR A 342 -10.42 2.73 -12.31
C THR A 342 -9.93 1.34 -12.70
N LEU A 343 -8.89 1.22 -13.53
CA LEU A 343 -8.34 -0.07 -13.94
C LEU A 343 -7.61 -0.78 -12.78
N GLU A 344 -6.89 -0.06 -11.93
CA GLU A 344 -6.28 -0.58 -10.70
C GLU A 344 -7.35 -1.15 -9.77
N ARG A 345 -8.49 -0.46 -9.60
CA ARG A 345 -9.64 -0.98 -8.86
C ARG A 345 -10.14 -2.31 -9.45
N ILE A 346 -10.43 -2.33 -10.75
CA ILE A 346 -10.93 -3.54 -11.44
C ILE A 346 -9.94 -4.70 -11.26
N TRP A 347 -8.65 -4.41 -11.44
CA TRP A 347 -7.59 -5.40 -11.27
C TRP A 347 -7.51 -5.92 -9.84
N ALA A 348 -7.49 -5.03 -8.84
CA ALA A 348 -7.43 -5.41 -7.43
C ALA A 348 -8.63 -6.28 -7.02
N VAL A 349 -9.84 -5.93 -7.47
CA VAL A 349 -11.06 -6.72 -7.20
C VAL A 349 -11.01 -8.09 -7.88
N ARG A 350 -10.56 -8.18 -9.14
CA ARG A 350 -10.46 -9.47 -9.84
C ARG A 350 -9.35 -10.37 -9.28
N GLN A 351 -8.21 -9.78 -8.91
CA GLN A 351 -7.13 -10.51 -8.23
C GLN A 351 -7.61 -11.04 -6.88
N TRP A 352 -8.35 -10.23 -6.13
CA TRP A 352 -9.00 -10.66 -4.90
C TRP A 352 -9.98 -11.82 -5.13
N GLN A 353 -10.83 -11.74 -6.15
CA GLN A 353 -11.75 -12.83 -6.52
C GLN A 353 -11.01 -14.11 -6.93
N SER A 354 -9.88 -13.99 -7.64
CA SER A 354 -9.02 -15.13 -7.97
C SER A 354 -8.38 -15.74 -6.72
N ALA A 355 -7.82 -14.91 -5.83
CA ALA A 355 -7.25 -15.36 -4.55
C ALA A 355 -8.29 -16.10 -3.69
N LEU A 356 -9.54 -15.62 -3.67
CA LEU A 356 -10.65 -16.30 -2.98
C LEU A 356 -10.93 -17.71 -3.51
N GLN A 357 -10.67 -18.00 -4.78
CA GLN A 357 -10.86 -19.34 -5.37
C GLN A 357 -9.75 -20.31 -4.97
N HIS A 358 -8.54 -19.80 -4.72
CA HIS A 358 -7.35 -20.58 -4.37
C HIS A 358 -7.02 -20.54 -2.87
N ALA A 359 -7.93 -19.99 -2.07
CA ALA A 359 -7.75 -19.79 -0.65
C ALA A 359 -7.43 -21.09 0.10
N THR A 360 -6.36 -21.09 0.88
CA THR A 360 -5.92 -22.24 1.70
C THR A 360 -5.47 -21.80 3.10
N PRO A 361 -5.45 -22.72 4.09
CA PRO A 361 -4.93 -22.38 5.41
C PRO A 361 -3.40 -22.25 5.35
N VAL A 362 -2.87 -21.16 5.91
CA VAL A 362 -1.44 -20.83 5.95
C VAL A 362 -0.98 -20.77 7.40
N ALA A 363 0.14 -21.41 7.72
CA ALA A 363 0.72 -21.37 9.06
C ALA A 363 1.45 -20.03 9.29
N ILE A 364 1.05 -19.29 10.34
CA ILE A 364 1.67 -17.99 10.67
C ILE A 364 3.10 -18.18 11.21
N VAL A 365 3.30 -19.23 12.02
CA VAL A 365 4.60 -19.55 12.63
C VAL A 365 5.04 -20.90 12.08
N LEU A 366 6.17 -20.92 11.37
CA LEU A 366 6.72 -22.15 10.81
C LEU A 366 6.91 -23.21 11.89
N GLY A 367 6.25 -24.36 11.72
CA GLY A 367 6.31 -25.47 12.64
C GLY A 367 5.26 -25.45 13.77
N THR A 368 4.32 -24.52 13.79
CA THR A 368 3.15 -24.56 14.68
C THR A 368 1.87 -24.95 13.92
N GLU A 369 0.81 -25.29 14.67
CA GLU A 369 -0.52 -25.56 14.12
C GLU A 369 -1.40 -24.29 14.06
N VAL A 370 -0.78 -23.11 14.21
CA VAL A 370 -1.48 -21.82 14.19
C VAL A 370 -1.66 -21.38 12.74
N ASN A 371 -2.85 -21.63 12.20
CA ASN A 371 -3.20 -21.31 10.83
C ASN A 371 -4.09 -20.06 10.73
N VAL A 372 -3.95 -19.32 9.63
CA VAL A 372 -4.80 -18.21 9.18
C VAL A 372 -5.25 -18.52 7.76
N PRO A 373 -6.47 -18.13 7.35
CA PRO A 373 -6.88 -18.29 5.97
C PRO A 373 -6.10 -17.34 5.07
N SER A 374 -5.51 -17.86 3.98
CA SER A 374 -4.67 -17.08 3.05
C SER A 374 -5.35 -15.83 2.53
N VAL A 375 -6.68 -15.83 2.44
CA VAL A 375 -7.49 -14.68 2.01
C VAL A 375 -7.15 -13.39 2.75
N VAL A 376 -6.75 -13.44 4.02
CA VAL A 376 -6.39 -12.22 4.77
C VAL A 376 -5.01 -11.71 4.32
N GLU A 377 -4.05 -12.59 4.15
CA GLU A 377 -2.70 -12.26 3.69
C GLU A 377 -2.70 -11.78 2.23
N ASP A 378 -3.43 -12.49 1.37
CA ASP A 378 -3.62 -12.15 -0.04
C ASP A 378 -4.28 -10.77 -0.16
N ALA A 379 -5.34 -10.50 0.62
CA ALA A 379 -5.98 -9.19 0.65
C ALA A 379 -5.02 -8.10 1.11
N GLN A 380 -4.22 -8.33 2.16
CA GLN A 380 -3.25 -7.36 2.66
C GLN A 380 -2.17 -7.07 1.61
N TYR A 381 -1.60 -8.10 0.99
CA TYR A 381 -0.59 -7.97 -0.05
C TYR A 381 -1.11 -7.21 -1.27
N LEU A 382 -2.27 -7.61 -1.80
CA LEU A 382 -2.89 -6.94 -2.96
C LEU A 382 -3.23 -5.48 -2.65
N SER A 383 -3.79 -5.21 -1.46
CA SER A 383 -4.10 -3.85 -1.00
C SER A 383 -2.84 -2.98 -0.92
N THR A 384 -1.75 -3.51 -0.36
CA THR A 384 -0.49 -2.78 -0.21
C THR A 384 0.12 -2.49 -1.57
N ARG A 385 0.20 -3.49 -2.47
CA ARG A 385 0.73 -3.34 -3.82
C ARG A 385 -0.07 -2.32 -4.64
N ALA A 386 -1.40 -2.35 -4.57
CA ALA A 386 -2.26 -1.39 -5.26
C ALA A 386 -2.00 0.05 -4.78
N LEU A 387 -1.83 0.24 -3.46
CA LEU A 387 -1.53 1.53 -2.88
C LEU A 387 -0.10 2.01 -3.19
N GLU A 388 0.90 1.12 -3.19
CA GLU A 388 2.28 1.44 -3.61
C GLU A 388 2.32 1.90 -5.06
N ARG A 389 1.63 1.17 -5.96
CA ARG A 389 1.54 1.56 -7.37
C ARG A 389 0.78 2.87 -7.53
N ALA A 390 -0.31 3.08 -6.80
CA ALA A 390 -1.04 4.34 -6.82
C ALA A 390 -0.17 5.51 -6.31
N ALA A 391 0.64 5.29 -5.28
CA ALA A 391 1.60 6.28 -4.79
C ALA A 391 2.65 6.63 -5.84
N SER A 392 3.11 5.65 -6.63
CA SER A 392 4.11 5.87 -7.68
C SER A 392 3.66 6.88 -8.74
N THR A 393 2.34 7.03 -8.96
CA THR A 393 1.74 8.01 -9.88
C THR A 393 1.94 9.46 -9.45
N ARG A 394 2.30 9.69 -8.17
CA ARG A 394 2.41 11.02 -7.54
C ARG A 394 1.11 11.84 -7.56
N SER A 395 -0.04 11.17 -7.71
CA SER A 395 -1.36 11.81 -7.72
C SER A 395 -2.16 11.45 -6.47
N LEU A 396 -2.40 12.44 -5.60
CA LEU A 396 -3.24 12.24 -4.41
C LEU A 396 -4.66 11.76 -4.78
N SER A 397 -5.18 12.19 -5.94
CA SER A 397 -6.50 11.76 -6.43
C SER A 397 -6.51 10.28 -6.77
N ALA A 398 -5.46 9.78 -7.45
CA ALA A 398 -5.31 8.36 -7.76
C ALA A 398 -5.15 7.53 -6.47
N ILE A 399 -4.29 7.96 -5.55
CA ILE A 399 -4.11 7.32 -4.23
C ILE A 399 -5.44 7.25 -3.48
N GLY A 400 -6.16 8.37 -3.36
CA GLY A 400 -7.45 8.42 -2.65
C GLY A 400 -8.52 7.54 -3.27
N THR A 401 -8.59 7.50 -4.61
CA THR A 401 -9.55 6.64 -5.32
C THR A 401 -9.25 5.16 -5.12
N VAL A 402 -7.99 4.76 -5.27
CA VAL A 402 -7.56 3.36 -5.06
C VAL A 402 -7.72 2.95 -3.59
N ALA A 403 -7.35 3.83 -2.65
CA ALA A 403 -7.52 3.58 -1.22
C ALA A 403 -8.97 3.37 -0.83
N HIS A 404 -9.87 4.23 -1.31
CA HIS A 404 -11.31 4.06 -1.06
C HIS A 404 -11.84 2.78 -1.69
N ALA A 405 -11.46 2.47 -2.92
CA ALA A 405 -11.89 1.25 -3.61
C ALA A 405 -11.43 -0.03 -2.87
N VAL A 406 -10.15 -0.12 -2.49
CA VAL A 406 -9.63 -1.25 -1.71
C VAL A 406 -10.34 -1.37 -0.36
N THR A 407 -10.54 -0.24 0.33
CA THR A 407 -11.22 -0.22 1.64
C THR A 407 -12.67 -0.71 1.52
N HIS A 408 -13.40 -0.23 0.52
CA HIS A 408 -14.80 -0.54 0.32
C HIS A 408 -15.03 -1.95 -0.28
N ASP A 409 -14.29 -2.33 -1.32
CA ASP A 409 -14.57 -3.55 -2.08
C ASP A 409 -13.90 -4.80 -1.47
N VAL A 410 -12.77 -4.64 -0.76
CA VAL A 410 -12.02 -5.77 -0.16
C VAL A 410 -12.29 -5.88 1.34
N TRP A 411 -12.17 -4.78 2.09
CA TRP A 411 -12.15 -4.84 3.57
C TRP A 411 -13.49 -4.59 4.26
N SER A 412 -14.50 -4.11 3.53
CA SER A 412 -15.80 -3.77 4.09
C SER A 412 -16.50 -4.92 4.79
N LEU A 413 -17.17 -4.60 5.89
CA LEU A 413 -18.02 -5.52 6.65
C LEU A 413 -19.38 -5.75 5.96
N GLU A 414 -19.77 -4.87 5.04
CA GLU A 414 -21.09 -4.83 4.41
C GLU A 414 -21.11 -5.55 3.04
N MET A 415 -19.94 -5.75 2.42
CA MET A 415 -19.82 -6.37 1.10
C MET A 415 -19.92 -7.89 1.16
N VAL A 416 -20.69 -8.46 0.25
CA VAL A 416 -20.93 -9.91 0.12
C VAL A 416 -19.72 -10.66 -0.46
N SER A 417 -18.72 -9.95 -0.96
CA SER A 417 -17.50 -10.54 -1.54
C SER A 417 -16.21 -10.14 -0.82
N GLY A 418 -16.29 -9.40 0.29
CA GLY A 418 -15.10 -8.91 1.02
C GLY A 418 -14.49 -9.96 1.96
N VAL A 419 -13.34 -9.61 2.56
CA VAL A 419 -12.60 -10.43 3.54
C VAL A 419 -13.51 -10.88 4.68
N HIS A 420 -14.36 -9.98 5.19
CA HIS A 420 -15.31 -10.31 6.26
C HIS A 420 -16.24 -11.46 5.90
N GLN A 421 -16.85 -11.42 4.71
CA GLN A 421 -17.75 -12.49 4.28
C GLN A 421 -16.98 -13.79 4.04
N ALA A 422 -15.78 -13.72 3.45
CA ALA A 422 -14.93 -14.89 3.25
C ALA A 422 -14.58 -15.59 4.58
N LEU A 423 -14.28 -14.82 5.63
CA LEU A 423 -14.02 -15.34 6.98
C LEU A 423 -15.27 -15.96 7.61
N LEU A 424 -16.44 -15.34 7.45
CA LEU A 424 -17.71 -15.90 7.95
C LEU A 424 -18.10 -17.20 7.22
N GLU A 425 -17.76 -17.31 5.94
CA GLU A 425 -17.93 -18.52 5.13
C GLU A 425 -16.81 -19.55 5.32
N GLN A 426 -15.81 -19.26 6.17
CA GLN A 426 -14.66 -20.12 6.46
C GLN A 426 -13.83 -20.46 5.21
N ARG A 427 -13.82 -19.58 4.20
CA ARG A 427 -13.00 -19.76 2.99
C ARG A 427 -11.52 -19.72 3.36
N GLY A 428 -10.74 -20.63 2.77
CA GLY A 428 -9.32 -20.77 3.09
C GLY A 428 -9.02 -21.35 4.47
N CYS A 429 -10.00 -21.82 5.23
CA CYS A 429 -9.75 -22.48 6.52
C CYS A 429 -9.57 -24.00 6.40
N TRP A 430 -9.75 -24.55 5.20
CA TRP A 430 -9.67 -25.99 4.95
C TRP A 430 -8.87 -26.28 3.68
N SER A 431 -7.92 -27.19 3.79
CA SER A 431 -7.28 -27.85 2.65
C SER A 431 -7.91 -29.22 2.47
N SER A 432 -8.50 -29.48 1.29
CA SER A 432 -8.85 -30.87 0.94
C SER A 432 -7.58 -31.71 1.09
N PRO A 433 -7.61 -32.84 1.82
CA PRO A 433 -6.44 -33.69 1.94
C PRO A 433 -6.02 -34.04 0.51
N LYS A 434 -4.88 -33.49 0.06
CA LYS A 434 -4.30 -33.85 -1.23
C LYS A 434 -4.23 -35.37 -1.17
N LYS A 435 -4.98 -36.07 -2.05
CA LYS A 435 -4.82 -37.52 -2.21
C LYS A 435 -3.35 -37.69 -2.53
N LYS A 436 -2.54 -38.08 -1.54
CA LYS A 436 -1.23 -38.64 -1.82
C LYS A 436 -1.55 -39.75 -2.81
N LYS A 437 -1.16 -39.57 -4.07
CA LYS A 437 -0.99 -40.72 -4.95
C LYS A 437 -0.09 -41.63 -4.12
N GLU A 438 -0.63 -42.78 -3.73
CA GLU A 438 0.17 -43.89 -3.29
C GLU A 438 1.08 -44.20 -4.48
N GLU A 439 2.25 -43.56 -4.50
CA GLU A 439 3.36 -44.04 -5.30
C GLU A 439 3.70 -45.40 -4.73
N ASP A 440 3.58 -46.39 -5.61
CA ASP A 440 3.85 -47.80 -5.37
C ASP A 440 5.07 -47.99 -4.46
N ASP A 441 4.86 -48.79 -3.41
CA ASP A 441 5.90 -49.44 -2.65
C ASP A 441 6.86 -50.18 -3.60
N ASN A 442 7.97 -49.56 -3.99
CA ASN A 442 9.24 -50.21 -4.35
C ASN A 442 10.34 -49.16 -4.59
N GLU A 443 11.05 -48.75 -3.55
CA GLU A 443 12.50 -48.87 -3.52
C GLU A 443 13.04 -48.52 -2.11
N ALA A 444 13.59 -49.52 -1.46
CA ALA A 444 14.48 -49.35 -0.34
C ALA A 444 15.83 -48.81 -0.83
N ASP A 445 16.49 -48.03 0.03
CA ASP A 445 17.88 -47.56 -0.03
C ASP A 445 18.20 -46.38 -0.96
N LYS A 446 18.08 -45.15 -0.42
CA LYS A 446 19.27 -44.31 -0.16
C LYS A 446 18.97 -43.08 0.70
N ILE A 447 19.70 -43.02 1.81
CA ILE A 447 19.86 -41.86 2.67
C ILE A 447 20.80 -40.86 1.97
N SER A 448 20.33 -39.64 1.69
CA SER A 448 21.17 -38.44 1.72
C SER A 448 20.33 -37.20 1.96
N LEU A 449 20.59 -36.57 3.11
CA LEU A 449 20.24 -35.19 3.45
C LEU A 449 20.62 -34.25 2.30
N GLU A 450 19.66 -33.49 1.77
CA GLU A 450 19.90 -32.12 1.35
C GLU A 450 18.75 -31.22 1.82
N LYS A 451 19.15 -30.13 2.48
CA LYS A 451 18.27 -29.04 2.91
C LYS A 451 17.87 -28.23 1.68
N SER A 452 16.57 -27.97 1.50
CA SER A 452 16.10 -26.88 0.64
C SER A 452 15.40 -25.81 1.49
N PRO A 453 15.78 -24.52 1.33
CA PRO A 453 15.06 -23.39 1.92
C PRO A 453 14.07 -22.77 0.93
N ASN A 454 13.09 -22.06 1.50
CA ASN A 454 12.17 -21.08 0.89
C ASN A 454 10.86 -21.62 0.28
N SER A 455 9.89 -21.84 1.16
CA SER A 455 8.45 -21.90 0.85
C SER A 455 7.84 -20.49 0.89
N GLY A 456 7.25 -20.05 -0.22
CA GLY A 456 6.46 -18.81 -0.33
C GLY A 456 6.23 -18.46 -1.79
N PHE A 457 4.95 -18.38 -2.20
CA PHE A 457 4.37 -17.96 -3.51
C PHE A 457 5.03 -18.48 -4.81
N ALA A 458 6.34 -18.34 -4.98
CA ALA A 458 7.12 -18.77 -6.14
C ALA A 458 7.11 -20.30 -6.36
N SER A 459 7.14 -21.14 -5.31
CA SER A 459 7.07 -22.60 -5.53
C SER A 459 5.66 -23.07 -5.91
N ALA A 460 4.62 -22.41 -5.41
CA ALA A 460 3.23 -22.68 -5.80
C ALA A 460 2.94 -22.21 -7.23
N LEU A 461 3.60 -21.13 -7.69
CA LEU A 461 3.54 -20.66 -9.07
C LEU A 461 4.30 -21.58 -10.05
N LEU A 462 5.39 -22.22 -9.60
CA LEU A 462 6.17 -23.16 -10.40
C LEU A 462 5.55 -24.57 -10.43
N GLU A 463 4.93 -25.03 -9.35
CA GLU A 463 4.19 -26.30 -9.30
C GLU A 463 2.90 -26.24 -10.14
N ALA A 464 2.30 -25.05 -10.30
CA ALA A 464 1.18 -24.81 -11.20
C ALA A 464 1.56 -24.75 -12.70
N LEU A 465 2.85 -24.68 -13.03
CA LEU A 465 3.36 -24.63 -14.42
C LEU A 465 3.80 -26.00 -14.95
N ASP A 466 3.97 -27.02 -14.10
CA ASP A 466 4.54 -28.33 -14.49
C ASP A 466 3.48 -29.44 -14.73
N ASP A 467 2.17 -29.18 -14.52
CA ASP A 467 1.13 -30.23 -14.52
C ASP A 467 0.33 -30.39 -15.84
N ASP A 468 0.78 -29.83 -16.96
CA ASP A 468 0.05 -29.85 -18.25
C ASP A 468 0.58 -30.86 -19.28
N ILE A 469 0.72 -32.14 -18.91
CA ILE A 469 0.64 -33.27 -19.87
C ILE A 469 -0.14 -34.45 -19.26
N ALA A 470 -1.46 -34.47 -19.42
CA ALA A 470 -2.24 -35.59 -19.99
C ALA A 470 -3.71 -35.67 -19.50
N LYS A 471 -4.62 -35.57 -20.50
CA LYS A 471 -5.89 -36.32 -20.68
C LYS A 471 -7.01 -36.19 -19.63
N ALA A 472 -8.06 -35.50 -20.07
CA ALA A 472 -9.49 -35.83 -20.01
C ALA A 472 -9.97 -36.82 -18.90
N GLY A 473 -10.73 -36.27 -17.93
CA GLY A 473 -11.52 -37.00 -16.92
C GLY A 473 -12.66 -36.14 -16.35
N PRO A 474 -13.71 -36.74 -15.74
CA PRO A 474 -15.11 -36.27 -15.72
C PRO A 474 -15.44 -35.21 -14.65
N PRO A 475 -16.65 -34.60 -14.61
CA PRO A 475 -16.88 -33.34 -13.90
C PRO A 475 -16.68 -33.47 -12.39
N THR A 476 -15.96 -32.49 -11.83
CA THR A 476 -15.71 -32.31 -10.41
C THR A 476 -17.03 -32.07 -9.64
N PRO A 477 -17.21 -32.69 -8.46
CA PRO A 477 -18.38 -32.45 -7.64
C PRO A 477 -18.28 -31.04 -7.03
N LYS A 478 -19.27 -30.20 -7.33
CA LYS A 478 -19.44 -28.88 -6.69
C LYS A 478 -19.47 -29.03 -5.18
N ALA A 479 -18.66 -28.24 -4.47
CA ALA A 479 -18.79 -28.06 -3.03
C ALA A 479 -20.21 -27.60 -2.68
N PRO A 480 -20.83 -28.12 -1.61
CA PRO A 480 -22.18 -27.72 -1.25
C PRO A 480 -22.19 -26.27 -0.77
N SER A 481 -22.81 -25.41 -1.56
CA SER A 481 -23.25 -24.07 -1.19
C SER A 481 -24.34 -24.17 -0.11
N SER A 482 -23.98 -23.97 1.16
CA SER A 482 -24.77 -23.26 2.17
C SER A 482 -24.18 -23.43 3.58
N GLY A 483 -23.65 -22.33 4.13
CA GLY A 483 -23.33 -22.20 5.56
C GLY A 483 -24.61 -22.17 6.39
N SER A 484 -25.03 -23.34 6.90
CA SER A 484 -25.97 -23.51 8.03
C SER A 484 -26.41 -24.96 8.24
N PHE A 485 -26.12 -25.89 7.32
CA PHE A 485 -26.68 -27.25 7.42
C PHE A 485 -25.95 -28.18 8.41
N LEU A 486 -24.68 -27.93 8.75
CA LEU A 486 -23.88 -28.88 9.54
C LEU A 486 -24.15 -28.86 11.05
N SER A 487 -24.78 -27.81 11.61
CA SER A 487 -25.08 -27.74 13.05
C SER A 487 -26.16 -28.74 13.49
N SER A 488 -26.95 -29.28 12.55
CA SER A 488 -28.11 -30.14 12.84
C SER A 488 -27.85 -31.66 12.77
N ILE A 489 -26.64 -32.10 12.41
CA ILE A 489 -26.31 -33.53 12.16
C ILE A 489 -25.19 -34.06 13.11
N VAL A 490 -24.79 -33.30 14.12
CA VAL A 490 -23.56 -33.57 14.91
C VAL A 490 -23.68 -34.70 15.94
N SER A 491 -24.86 -35.27 16.20
CA SER A 491 -25.01 -36.26 17.28
C SER A 491 -24.48 -37.67 16.99
N SER A 492 -23.94 -37.97 15.78
CA SER A 492 -23.43 -39.34 15.47
C SER A 492 -22.21 -39.46 14.52
N LEU A 493 -21.46 -38.38 14.23
CA LEU A 493 -20.39 -38.40 13.22
C LEU A 493 -18.95 -38.53 13.78
N ASP A 494 -18.10 -39.06 12.89
CA ASP A 494 -16.66 -39.38 12.99
C ASP A 494 -15.82 -38.28 13.68
N GLU A 495 -14.94 -38.69 14.61
CA GLU A 495 -14.05 -37.81 15.40
C GLU A 495 -13.19 -36.91 14.50
N ASN A 496 -12.83 -37.40 13.31
CA ASN A 496 -12.06 -36.64 12.31
C ASN A 496 -12.81 -35.41 11.79
N VAL A 497 -14.14 -35.49 11.63
CA VAL A 497 -14.96 -34.36 11.14
C VAL A 497 -15.06 -33.27 12.20
N GLN A 498 -15.13 -33.65 13.49
CA GLN A 498 -15.17 -32.70 14.59
C GLN A 498 -13.83 -31.95 14.74
N LEU A 499 -12.71 -32.66 14.62
CA LEU A 499 -11.36 -32.06 14.62
C LEU A 499 -11.20 -31.09 13.45
N MET A 500 -11.63 -31.46 12.24
CA MET A 500 -11.66 -30.56 11.08
C MET A 500 -12.46 -29.28 11.35
N GLN A 501 -13.68 -29.39 11.90
CA GLN A 501 -14.51 -28.22 12.21
C GLN A 501 -13.85 -27.31 13.25
N LEU A 502 -13.23 -27.91 14.26
CA LEU A 502 -12.50 -27.19 15.30
C LEU A 502 -11.30 -26.41 14.71
N ASP A 503 -10.57 -27.03 13.80
CA ASP A 503 -9.41 -26.42 13.14
C ASP A 503 -9.83 -25.25 12.25
N MET A 504 -10.95 -25.41 11.53
CA MET A 504 -11.55 -24.33 10.75
C MET A 504 -11.95 -23.15 11.66
N GLU A 505 -12.56 -23.42 12.82
CA GLU A 505 -12.94 -22.36 13.76
C GLU A 505 -11.73 -21.59 14.29
N PHE A 506 -10.67 -22.27 14.75
CA PHE A 506 -9.45 -21.59 15.18
C PHE A 506 -8.81 -20.77 14.07
N CYS A 507 -8.79 -21.31 12.85
CA CYS A 507 -8.31 -20.62 11.66
C CYS A 507 -9.10 -19.31 11.41
N VAL A 508 -10.43 -19.33 11.57
CA VAL A 508 -11.29 -18.12 11.47
C VAL A 508 -10.98 -17.12 12.58
N LEU A 509 -10.80 -17.57 13.82
CA LEU A 509 -10.48 -16.68 14.94
C LEU A 509 -9.14 -15.94 14.70
N ASN A 510 -8.13 -16.68 14.26
CA ASN A 510 -6.84 -16.10 13.89
C ASN A 510 -7.00 -15.16 12.67
N GLY A 511 -7.81 -15.53 11.69
CA GLY A 511 -8.10 -14.71 10.51
C GLY A 511 -8.79 -13.38 10.83
N LEU A 512 -9.75 -13.36 11.75
CA LEU A 512 -10.41 -12.12 12.20
C LEU A 512 -9.43 -11.17 12.91
N LEU A 513 -8.51 -11.72 13.71
CA LEU A 513 -7.45 -10.93 14.32
C LEU A 513 -6.48 -10.39 13.24
N ALA A 514 -6.01 -11.26 12.34
CA ALA A 514 -5.12 -10.87 11.25
C ALA A 514 -5.73 -9.79 10.35
N ALA A 515 -7.04 -9.87 10.07
CA ALA A 515 -7.77 -8.86 9.30
C ALA A 515 -7.81 -7.51 10.04
N SER A 516 -8.06 -7.53 11.35
CA SER A 516 -7.98 -6.32 12.19
C SER A 516 -6.58 -5.69 12.12
N VAL A 517 -5.53 -6.50 12.29
CA VAL A 517 -4.14 -6.03 12.21
C VAL A 517 -3.81 -5.49 10.82
N SER A 518 -4.29 -6.13 9.76
CA SER A 518 -4.10 -5.70 8.37
C SER A 518 -4.72 -4.33 8.10
N CYS A 519 -5.96 -4.08 8.55
CA CYS A 519 -6.58 -2.76 8.44
C CYS A 519 -5.75 -1.68 9.13
N ARG A 520 -5.23 -1.97 10.33
CA ARG A 520 -4.35 -1.05 11.08
C ARG A 520 -3.03 -0.79 10.34
N ASN A 521 -2.43 -1.83 9.75
CA ASN A 521 -1.20 -1.71 8.96
C ASN A 521 -1.42 -0.87 7.70
N LEU A 522 -2.56 -1.03 7.03
CA LEU A 522 -2.93 -0.21 5.86
C LEU A 522 -3.15 1.26 6.25
N VAL A 523 -3.74 1.55 7.42
CA VAL A 523 -3.80 2.93 7.94
C VAL A 523 -2.40 3.51 8.16
N ALA A 524 -1.50 2.77 8.80
CA ALA A 524 -0.12 3.21 9.01
C ALA A 524 0.61 3.43 7.68
N PHE A 525 0.36 2.59 6.69
CA PHE A 525 0.90 2.74 5.34
C PHE A 525 0.39 4.02 4.66
N LEU A 526 -0.93 4.27 4.69
CA LEU A 526 -1.52 5.52 4.16
C LEU A 526 -0.95 6.75 4.87
N ASP A 527 -0.76 6.70 6.19
CA ASP A 527 -0.15 7.80 6.94
C ASP A 527 1.32 8.03 6.50
N SER A 528 2.06 6.98 6.15
CA SER A 528 3.43 7.11 5.63
C SER A 528 3.48 7.75 4.24
N LEU A 529 2.49 7.47 3.39
CA LEU A 529 2.37 8.06 2.05
C LEU A 529 2.01 9.57 2.11
N LEU A 530 1.41 10.03 3.21
CA LEU A 530 0.98 11.42 3.38
C LEU A 530 2.04 12.33 4.04
N SER A 531 3.29 11.87 4.18
CA SER A 531 4.35 12.70 4.77
C SER A 531 4.56 14.02 3.99
N GLU A 532 4.68 15.14 4.71
CA GLU A 532 4.52 16.49 4.16
C GLU A 532 5.55 16.87 3.07
N ASP A 533 6.68 16.17 3.01
CA ASP A 533 7.80 16.49 2.12
C ASP A 533 7.54 16.10 0.66
N GLU A 534 6.72 15.07 0.38
CA GLU A 534 6.54 14.54 -0.98
C GLU A 534 5.52 15.31 -1.82
N PHE A 535 4.59 16.05 -1.20
CA PHE A 535 3.47 16.73 -1.89
C PHE A 535 3.41 18.25 -1.65
N SER A 536 4.53 18.87 -1.22
CA SER A 536 4.61 20.30 -0.95
C SER A 536 4.35 21.19 -2.18
N PHE A 537 4.40 20.59 -3.37
CA PHE A 537 4.24 21.24 -4.66
C PHE A 537 2.77 21.40 -5.09
N LEU A 538 1.81 20.67 -4.49
CA LEU A 538 0.39 20.73 -4.89
C LEU A 538 -0.32 22.00 -4.40
N SER A 539 -1.31 22.47 -5.18
CA SER A 539 -2.16 23.59 -4.79
C SER A 539 -3.03 23.26 -3.57
N ALA A 540 -3.34 24.27 -2.74
CA ALA A 540 -4.15 24.07 -1.53
C ALA A 540 -5.55 23.47 -1.84
N SER A 541 -6.17 23.85 -2.96
CA SER A 541 -7.50 23.36 -3.34
C SER A 541 -7.53 21.90 -3.80
N GLU A 542 -6.47 21.40 -4.44
CA GLU A 542 -6.37 20.00 -4.88
C GLU A 542 -5.96 19.09 -3.73
N LYS A 543 -5.14 19.62 -2.82
CA LYS A 543 -4.80 18.99 -1.56
C LYS A 543 -6.07 18.71 -0.76
N ASP A 544 -7.00 19.65 -0.62
CA ASP A 544 -8.21 19.48 0.20
C ASP A 544 -9.14 18.34 -0.26
N LYS A 545 -9.45 18.22 -1.57
CA LYS A 545 -10.37 17.17 -2.05
C LYS A 545 -9.76 15.78 -2.02
N SER A 546 -8.50 15.66 -2.43
CA SER A 546 -7.83 14.36 -2.54
C SER A 546 -7.44 13.81 -1.17
N THR A 547 -7.02 14.69 -0.25
CA THR A 547 -6.82 14.31 1.16
C THR A 547 -8.13 13.87 1.81
N THR A 548 -9.28 14.43 1.42
CA THR A 548 -10.58 13.99 1.94
C THR A 548 -10.86 12.52 1.64
N MET A 549 -10.57 12.02 0.42
CA MET A 549 -10.77 10.59 0.09
C MET A 549 -9.82 9.67 0.87
N ILE A 550 -8.56 10.08 1.04
CA ILE A 550 -7.59 9.30 1.81
C ILE A 550 -7.97 9.28 3.30
N HIS A 551 -8.43 10.41 3.85
CA HIS A 551 -8.95 10.48 5.21
C HIS A 551 -10.19 9.62 5.40
N LEU A 552 -11.12 9.62 4.43
CA LEU A 552 -12.29 8.75 4.45
C LEU A 552 -11.88 7.27 4.48
N ALA A 553 -10.98 6.85 3.59
CA ALA A 553 -10.48 5.47 3.56
C ALA A 553 -9.80 5.09 4.90
N ARG A 554 -9.03 6.01 5.48
CA ARG A 554 -8.42 5.81 6.81
C ARG A 554 -9.46 5.63 7.92
N GLU A 555 -10.48 6.49 7.97
CA GLU A 555 -11.57 6.37 8.96
C GLU A 555 -12.35 5.06 8.79
N GLU A 556 -12.60 4.65 7.54
CA GLU A 556 -13.28 3.40 7.23
C GLU A 556 -12.44 2.18 7.63
N LEU A 557 -11.15 2.14 7.31
CA LEU A 557 -10.24 1.05 7.73
C LEU A 557 -10.15 0.96 9.26
N PHE A 558 -10.10 2.09 9.97
CA PHE A 558 -10.13 2.10 11.43
C PHE A 558 -11.47 1.59 11.98
N ARG A 559 -12.59 1.95 11.36
CA ARG A 559 -13.91 1.39 11.69
C ARG A 559 -13.93 -0.12 11.46
N PHE A 560 -13.36 -0.61 10.36
CA PHE A 560 -13.30 -2.03 10.05
C PHE A 560 -12.37 -2.80 10.99
N GLU A 561 -11.23 -2.23 11.40
CA GLU A 561 -10.38 -2.79 12.46
C GLU A 561 -11.20 -3.10 13.72
N GLN A 562 -12.00 -2.14 14.17
CA GLN A 562 -12.87 -2.31 15.34
C GLN A 562 -13.98 -3.33 15.10
N GLY A 563 -14.56 -3.33 13.90
CA GLY A 563 -15.58 -4.30 13.49
C GLY A 563 -15.06 -5.73 13.51
N TYR A 564 -13.90 -6.00 12.92
CA TYR A 564 -13.26 -7.33 12.97
C TYR A 564 -12.99 -7.79 14.41
N ARG A 565 -12.53 -6.89 15.29
CA ARG A 565 -12.37 -7.20 16.73
C ARG A 565 -13.69 -7.50 17.43
N ALA A 566 -14.75 -6.78 17.12
CA ALA A 566 -16.08 -7.02 17.68
C ALA A 566 -16.65 -8.37 17.20
N THR A 567 -16.48 -8.70 15.92
CA THR A 567 -16.85 -10.00 15.35
C THR A 567 -16.04 -11.13 15.98
N LEU A 568 -14.72 -10.94 16.19
CA LEU A 568 -13.86 -11.90 16.89
C LEU A 568 -14.39 -12.23 18.29
N LYS A 569 -14.71 -11.21 19.10
CA LYS A 569 -15.28 -11.41 20.45
C LYS A 569 -16.59 -12.19 20.41
N THR A 570 -17.47 -11.84 19.47
CA THR A 570 -18.74 -12.54 19.27
C THR A 570 -18.51 -14.01 18.89
N LYS A 571 -17.61 -14.27 17.94
CA LYS A 571 -17.28 -15.62 17.49
C LYS A 571 -16.62 -16.46 18.58
N ILE A 572 -15.77 -15.88 19.41
CA ILE A 572 -15.21 -16.55 20.59
C ILE A 572 -16.32 -17.00 21.54
N ALA A 573 -17.27 -16.12 21.86
CA ALA A 573 -18.39 -16.46 22.74
C ALA A 573 -19.27 -17.57 22.13
N GLU A 574 -19.58 -17.48 20.83
CA GLU A 574 -20.30 -18.54 20.09
C GLU A 574 -19.55 -19.87 20.12
N SER A 575 -18.23 -19.86 19.92
CA SER A 575 -17.38 -21.06 19.91
C SER A 575 -17.35 -21.73 21.29
N ILE A 576 -17.23 -20.95 22.36
CA ILE A 576 -17.29 -21.48 23.74
C ILE A 576 -18.66 -22.15 24.00
N VAL A 577 -19.77 -21.52 23.61
CA VAL A 577 -21.10 -22.12 23.76
C VAL A 577 -21.27 -23.36 22.88
N SER A 578 -20.74 -23.34 21.65
CA SER A 578 -20.81 -24.44 20.70
C SER A 578 -20.02 -25.66 21.18
N TRP A 579 -18.80 -25.49 21.67
CA TRP A 579 -17.93 -26.61 22.04
C TRP A 579 -17.95 -26.96 23.52
N CYS A 580 -18.04 -25.95 24.38
CA CYS A 580 -18.00 -26.15 25.83
C CYS A 580 -19.40 -26.14 26.46
N GLY A 581 -20.42 -25.61 25.78
CA GLY A 581 -21.82 -25.61 26.23
C GLY A 581 -22.26 -24.24 26.74
N SER A 582 -23.58 -24.04 26.81
CA SER A 582 -24.16 -22.77 27.28
C SER A 582 -23.99 -22.59 28.79
N GLY A 583 -23.82 -23.69 29.53
CA GLY A 583 -23.83 -23.68 30.98
C GLY A 583 -25.17 -23.25 31.57
N LYS A 584 -26.28 -23.29 30.81
CA LYS A 584 -27.63 -22.96 31.28
C LYS A 584 -28.29 -24.16 31.96
N HIS A 585 -29.22 -23.88 32.87
CA HIS A 585 -29.92 -24.91 33.67
C HIS A 585 -30.62 -25.97 32.81
N GLU A 586 -31.19 -25.57 31.67
CA GLU A 586 -31.94 -26.46 30.78
C GLU A 586 -31.03 -27.49 30.09
N ASP A 587 -29.73 -27.24 30.02
CA ASP A 587 -28.76 -28.03 29.28
C ASP A 587 -27.87 -28.92 30.19
N ALA A 588 -28.11 -28.92 31.51
CA ALA A 588 -27.32 -29.67 32.49
C ALA A 588 -27.36 -31.19 32.21
N CYS A 589 -26.20 -31.83 32.19
CA CYS A 589 -26.07 -33.25 31.81
C CYS A 589 -25.30 -34.05 32.87
N PRO A 590 -25.72 -35.29 33.19
CA PRO A 590 -24.96 -36.18 34.06
C PRO A 590 -23.58 -36.54 33.50
N PRO A 591 -22.59 -36.87 34.35
CA PRO A 591 -21.21 -37.16 33.93
C PRO A 591 -21.04 -38.40 33.05
N ASN A 592 -22.03 -39.31 33.05
CA ASN A 592 -22.01 -40.52 32.20
C ASN A 592 -22.55 -40.27 30.78
N PHE A 593 -22.99 -39.05 30.47
CA PHE A 593 -23.46 -38.66 29.15
C PHE A 593 -22.35 -37.91 28.42
N ARG A 594 -22.20 -38.13 27.09
CA ARG A 594 -21.37 -37.28 26.22
C ARG A 594 -22.00 -35.88 26.18
N GLY A 595 -21.71 -35.08 27.20
CA GLY A 595 -22.13 -33.70 27.34
C GLY A 595 -20.97 -32.75 27.11
N LYS A 596 -21.27 -31.46 26.95
CA LYS A 596 -20.26 -30.41 26.82
C LYS A 596 -19.75 -30.02 28.22
N ALA A 597 -18.48 -29.62 28.31
CA ALA A 597 -17.76 -29.47 29.58
C ALA A 597 -18.43 -28.52 30.60
N LEU A 598 -18.98 -27.38 30.16
CA LEU A 598 -19.66 -26.41 31.02
C LEU A 598 -21.00 -26.95 31.54
N ASN A 599 -21.69 -27.79 30.77
CA ASN A 599 -22.94 -28.41 31.21
C ASN A 599 -22.68 -29.48 32.28
N HIS A 600 -21.57 -30.22 32.16
CA HIS A 600 -21.11 -31.15 33.22
C HIS A 600 -20.69 -30.39 34.47
N LEU A 601 -19.94 -29.29 34.31
CA LEU A 601 -19.54 -28.44 35.42
C LEU A 601 -20.75 -27.92 36.18
N ARG A 602 -21.77 -27.42 35.47
CA ARG A 602 -23.03 -27.00 36.08
C ARG A 602 -23.72 -28.13 36.83
N PHE A 603 -23.86 -29.29 36.20
CA PHE A 603 -24.47 -30.46 36.85
C PHE A 603 -23.73 -30.85 38.14
N PHE A 604 -22.39 -30.86 38.11
CA PHE A 604 -21.57 -31.12 39.29
C PHE A 604 -21.89 -30.11 40.40
N LEU A 605 -21.85 -28.81 40.09
CA LEU A 605 -22.10 -27.75 41.08
C LEU A 605 -23.52 -27.77 41.65
N GLU A 606 -24.52 -28.09 40.83
CA GLU A 606 -25.93 -28.23 41.22
C GLU A 606 -26.17 -29.40 42.18
N HIS A 607 -25.38 -30.47 42.07
CA HIS A 607 -25.52 -31.68 42.88
C HIS A 607 -24.48 -31.80 44.01
N GLU A 608 -23.55 -30.85 44.11
CA GLU A 608 -22.51 -30.84 45.13
C GLU A 608 -23.11 -30.46 46.50
N ASN A 609 -22.82 -31.26 47.53
CA ASN A 609 -23.26 -30.95 48.89
C ASN A 609 -22.26 -30.02 49.59
N TYR A 610 -22.67 -28.77 49.84
CA TYR A 610 -21.88 -27.79 50.62
C TYR A 610 -22.26 -27.72 52.12
N GLN A 611 -23.21 -28.55 52.56
CA GLN A 611 -23.55 -28.72 53.97
C GLN A 611 -22.68 -29.84 54.56
N LEU A 612 -21.41 -29.53 54.81
CA LEU A 612 -20.39 -30.51 55.18
C LEU A 612 -20.00 -30.35 56.66
N ASP A 613 -19.83 -31.48 57.33
CA ASP A 613 -19.08 -31.56 58.58
C ASP A 613 -17.58 -31.78 58.28
N PRO A 614 -16.68 -31.64 59.27
CA PRO A 614 -15.24 -31.78 59.04
C PRO A 614 -14.82 -33.15 58.47
N VAL A 615 -15.57 -34.22 58.75
CA VAL A 615 -15.26 -35.58 58.27
C VAL A 615 -15.65 -35.74 56.80
N SER A 616 -16.82 -35.27 56.42
CA SER A 616 -17.32 -35.27 55.04
C SER A 616 -16.52 -34.34 54.16
N PHE A 617 -16.06 -33.20 54.71
CA PHE A 617 -15.18 -32.27 54.04
C PHE A 617 -13.89 -32.93 53.54
N ALA A 618 -13.22 -33.74 54.38
CA ALA A 618 -11.98 -34.41 53.97
C ALA A 618 -12.15 -35.34 52.77
N GLN A 619 -13.34 -35.94 52.60
CA GLN A 619 -13.64 -36.78 51.44
C GLN A 619 -13.98 -35.94 50.21
N SER A 620 -14.79 -34.89 50.37
CA SER A 620 -15.19 -34.00 49.29
C SER A 620 -14.03 -33.12 48.79
N GLU A 621 -13.09 -32.75 49.64
CA GLU A 621 -11.95 -31.91 49.28
C GLU A 621 -10.81 -32.67 48.58
N SER A 622 -10.91 -34.00 48.45
CA SER A 622 -9.87 -34.82 47.83
C SER A 622 -9.51 -34.33 46.42
N ASP A 623 -8.21 -34.09 46.18
CA ASP A 623 -7.70 -33.63 44.88
C ASP A 623 -8.06 -34.62 43.77
N ASP A 624 -7.96 -35.93 44.01
CA ASP A 624 -8.30 -36.96 43.02
C ASP A 624 -9.75 -36.85 42.53
N ARG A 625 -10.68 -36.53 43.45
CA ARG A 625 -12.11 -36.35 43.12
C ARG A 625 -12.32 -35.08 42.32
N LEU A 626 -11.77 -33.96 42.81
CA LEU A 626 -11.95 -32.67 42.14
C LEU A 626 -11.27 -32.65 40.77
N GLU A 627 -10.13 -33.32 40.61
CA GLU A 627 -9.45 -33.44 39.33
C GLU A 627 -10.21 -34.32 38.33
N ARG A 628 -10.80 -35.43 38.79
CA ARG A 628 -11.56 -36.34 37.93
C ARG A 628 -12.96 -35.83 37.61
N ASP A 629 -13.72 -35.42 38.62
CA ASP A 629 -15.17 -35.21 38.50
C ASP A 629 -15.54 -33.74 38.25
N PHE A 630 -14.70 -32.80 38.70
CA PHE A 630 -14.96 -31.35 38.60
C PHE A 630 -14.15 -30.69 37.48
N LEU A 631 -12.82 -30.81 37.48
CA LEU A 631 -11.97 -30.29 36.42
C LEU A 631 -11.85 -31.22 35.21
N GLY A 632 -12.06 -32.53 35.40
CA GLY A 632 -11.92 -33.54 34.36
C GLY A 632 -12.65 -33.18 33.06
N PRO A 633 -13.96 -32.84 33.08
CA PRO A 633 -14.69 -32.44 31.89
C PRO A 633 -14.08 -31.24 31.14
N LEU A 634 -13.56 -30.25 31.87
CA LEU A 634 -12.88 -29.09 31.28
C LEU A 634 -11.53 -29.49 30.67
N LYS A 635 -10.75 -30.31 31.37
CA LYS A 635 -9.47 -30.84 30.88
C LYS A 635 -9.68 -31.76 29.69
N GLU A 636 -10.79 -32.47 29.62
CA GLU A 636 -11.10 -33.42 28.56
C GLU A 636 -11.62 -32.76 27.29
N SER A 637 -12.15 -31.54 27.39
CA SER A 637 -12.62 -30.74 26.24
C SER A 637 -11.56 -30.61 25.15
N VAL A 638 -11.89 -31.10 23.95
CA VAL A 638 -11.02 -31.03 22.77
C VAL A 638 -10.72 -29.57 22.40
N PHE A 639 -11.72 -28.69 22.51
CA PHE A 639 -11.58 -27.26 22.26
C PHE A 639 -10.55 -26.62 23.20
N LEU A 640 -10.70 -26.83 24.52
CA LEU A 640 -9.80 -26.24 25.52
C LEU A 640 -8.39 -26.82 25.44
N LYS A 641 -8.24 -28.11 25.13
CA LYS A 641 -6.92 -28.73 24.90
C LYS A 641 -6.21 -28.16 23.68
N SER A 642 -6.94 -27.89 22.61
CA SER A 642 -6.37 -27.54 21.31
C SER A 642 -6.05 -26.05 21.18
N MET A 643 -6.77 -25.17 21.90
CA MET A 643 -6.62 -23.72 21.72
C MET A 643 -5.21 -23.20 21.96
N GLY A 644 -4.46 -23.78 22.92
CA GLY A 644 -3.08 -23.35 23.23
C GLY A 644 -2.07 -23.54 22.09
N ASN A 645 -2.34 -24.47 21.15
CA ASN A 645 -1.43 -24.78 20.04
C ASN A 645 -1.94 -24.25 18.69
N LYS A 646 -3.23 -23.90 18.61
CA LYS A 646 -3.91 -23.52 17.34
C LYS A 646 -4.33 -22.05 17.29
N CYS A 647 -4.40 -21.36 18.43
CA CYS A 647 -4.69 -19.93 18.46
C CYS A 647 -3.42 -19.09 18.42
N ASP A 648 -3.51 -17.96 17.74
CA ASP A 648 -2.51 -16.90 17.82
C ASP A 648 -2.39 -16.36 19.26
N ALA A 649 -1.19 -15.91 19.63
CA ALA A 649 -0.86 -15.46 20.97
C ALA A 649 -1.74 -14.28 21.44
N ASP A 650 -2.24 -13.45 20.51
CA ASP A 650 -3.11 -12.33 20.81
C ASP A 650 -4.61 -12.73 20.84
N VAL A 651 -4.98 -13.90 20.29
CA VAL A 651 -6.34 -14.46 20.42
C VAL A 651 -6.54 -15.12 21.78
N LEU A 652 -5.51 -15.76 22.32
CA LEU A 652 -5.56 -16.49 23.60
C LEU A 652 -6.07 -15.64 24.79
N PRO A 653 -5.62 -14.38 25.00
CA PRO A 653 -6.16 -13.53 26.06
C PRO A 653 -7.65 -13.22 25.91
N LEU A 654 -8.15 -13.08 24.67
CA LEU A 654 -9.57 -12.81 24.42
C LEU A 654 -10.42 -14.06 24.70
N LEU A 655 -9.91 -15.24 24.33
CA LEU A 655 -10.50 -16.52 24.71
C LEU A 655 -10.52 -16.70 26.24
N ALA A 656 -9.42 -16.37 26.91
CA ALA A 656 -9.30 -16.45 28.37
C ALA A 656 -10.33 -15.57 29.08
N GLU A 657 -10.45 -14.31 28.64
CA GLU A 657 -11.39 -13.33 29.19
C GLU A 657 -12.84 -13.81 29.02
N GLN A 658 -13.20 -14.27 27.82
CA GLN A 658 -14.56 -14.73 27.56
C GLN A 658 -14.90 -16.04 28.28
N LEU A 659 -13.97 -17.00 28.31
CA LEU A 659 -14.14 -18.26 29.06
C LEU A 659 -14.30 -17.98 30.55
N SER A 660 -13.47 -17.08 31.10
CA SER A 660 -13.57 -16.66 32.51
C SER A 660 -14.91 -16.00 32.79
N THR A 661 -15.39 -15.14 31.88
CA THR A 661 -16.69 -14.49 32.02
C THR A 661 -17.81 -15.52 32.07
N THR A 662 -17.83 -16.48 31.15
CA THR A 662 -18.82 -17.57 31.12
C THR A 662 -18.74 -18.45 32.38
N LEU A 663 -17.55 -18.75 32.88
CA LEU A 663 -17.35 -19.52 34.11
C LEU A 663 -17.81 -18.75 35.35
N VAL A 664 -17.51 -17.45 35.44
CA VAL A 664 -17.94 -16.58 36.53
C VAL A 664 -19.46 -16.48 36.58
N GLU A 665 -20.12 -16.29 35.44
CA GLU A 665 -21.57 -16.28 35.32
C GLU A 665 -22.16 -17.62 35.76
N LEU A 666 -21.65 -18.73 35.23
CA LEU A 666 -22.10 -20.09 35.59
C LEU A 666 -21.98 -20.36 37.09
N LEU A 667 -20.81 -20.09 37.68
CA LEU A 667 -20.56 -20.31 39.10
C LEU A 667 -21.45 -19.42 39.97
N SER A 668 -21.60 -18.14 39.61
CA SER A 668 -22.44 -17.20 40.35
C SER A 668 -23.92 -17.62 40.31
N GLU A 669 -24.41 -18.03 39.14
CA GLU A 669 -25.76 -18.58 38.98
C GLU A 669 -25.95 -19.85 39.81
N CYS A 670 -25.02 -20.79 39.78
CA CYS A 670 -25.12 -22.02 40.59
C CYS A 670 -25.15 -21.71 42.09
N ILE A 671 -24.35 -20.74 42.56
CA ILE A 671 -24.37 -20.35 43.97
C ILE A 671 -25.72 -19.71 44.35
N TRP A 672 -26.29 -18.87 43.49
CA TRP A 672 -27.49 -18.11 43.82
C TRP A 672 -28.80 -18.85 43.58
N GLU A 673 -28.92 -19.59 42.48
CA GLU A 673 -30.18 -20.19 42.03
C GLU A 673 -30.36 -21.63 42.53
N CYS A 674 -29.28 -22.36 42.83
CA CYS A 674 -29.41 -23.73 43.36
C CYS A 674 -29.87 -23.74 44.83
N GLU A 675 -30.49 -24.84 45.26
CA GLU A 675 -30.96 -25.03 46.65
C GLU A 675 -29.80 -25.21 47.66
N SER A 676 -28.57 -25.26 47.18
CA SER A 676 -27.35 -25.44 47.97
C SER A 676 -27.21 -24.34 49.04
N MET A 677 -26.93 -24.79 50.26
CA MET A 677 -26.60 -23.93 51.40
C MET A 677 -25.19 -24.28 51.89
N PHE A 678 -24.51 -23.31 52.49
CA PHE A 678 -23.10 -23.40 52.82
C PHE A 678 -22.88 -23.40 54.33
N THR A 679 -21.95 -24.27 54.75
CA THR A 679 -21.27 -24.26 56.05
C THR A 679 -19.87 -23.66 55.88
N ASP A 680 -19.13 -23.45 56.97
CA ASP A 680 -17.71 -23.04 56.88
C ASP A 680 -16.87 -24.02 56.05
N CYS A 681 -17.07 -25.33 56.24
CA CYS A 681 -16.38 -26.35 55.46
C CYS A 681 -16.81 -26.33 53.98
N GLY A 682 -18.11 -26.09 53.71
CA GLY A 682 -18.63 -25.95 52.35
C GLY A 682 -18.05 -24.74 51.60
N SER A 683 -17.89 -23.60 52.26
CA SER A 683 -17.31 -22.40 51.64
C SER A 683 -15.81 -22.56 51.39
N LEU A 684 -15.07 -23.27 52.24
CA LEU A 684 -13.69 -23.67 51.99
C LEU A 684 -13.56 -24.60 50.77
N LEU A 685 -14.49 -25.56 50.61
CA LEU A 685 -14.52 -26.43 49.43
C LEU A 685 -14.75 -25.63 48.15
N LEU A 686 -15.76 -24.75 48.14
CA LEU A 686 -16.05 -23.87 46.99
C LEU A 686 -14.84 -22.98 46.66
N SER A 687 -14.15 -22.45 47.68
CA SER A 687 -12.93 -21.65 47.47
C SER A 687 -11.80 -22.44 46.84
N LYS A 688 -11.64 -23.72 47.18
CA LYS A 688 -10.68 -24.60 46.51
C LYS A 688 -11.08 -24.84 45.06
N GLN A 689 -12.34 -25.21 44.81
CA GLN A 689 -12.89 -25.41 43.46
C GLN A 689 -12.72 -24.17 42.58
N PHE A 690 -13.00 -22.99 43.12
CA PHE A 690 -12.79 -21.71 42.46
C PHE A 690 -11.32 -21.49 42.08
N ARG A 691 -10.38 -21.67 43.01
CA ARG A 691 -8.94 -21.55 42.75
C ARG A 691 -8.45 -22.56 41.72
N MET A 692 -9.00 -23.78 41.72
CA MET A 692 -8.71 -24.81 40.74
C MET A 692 -9.13 -24.38 39.33
N ILE A 693 -10.34 -23.82 39.16
CA ILE A 693 -10.78 -23.27 37.86
C ILE A 693 -9.90 -22.10 37.43
N GLN A 694 -9.61 -21.16 38.33
CA GLN A 694 -8.78 -19.99 38.00
C GLN A 694 -7.39 -20.43 37.55
N SER A 695 -6.78 -21.40 38.25
CA SER A 695 -5.50 -21.99 37.85
C SER A 695 -5.59 -22.71 36.51
N PHE A 696 -6.67 -23.46 36.27
CA PHE A 696 -6.89 -24.15 34.99
C PHE A 696 -6.95 -23.16 33.82
N VAL A 697 -7.81 -22.13 33.89
CA VAL A 697 -7.94 -21.14 32.80
C VAL A 697 -6.62 -20.44 32.54
N THR A 698 -5.88 -20.07 33.59
CA THR A 698 -4.55 -19.45 33.46
C THR A 698 -3.58 -20.38 32.74
N ASN A 699 -3.52 -21.66 33.13
CA ASN A 699 -2.60 -22.63 32.55
C ASN A 699 -2.90 -22.92 31.06
N VAL A 700 -4.17 -22.99 30.67
CA VAL A 700 -4.54 -23.31 29.28
C VAL A 700 -4.36 -22.10 28.36
N THR A 701 -4.41 -20.88 28.90
CA THR A 701 -4.30 -19.63 28.12
C THR A 701 -2.89 -19.04 28.12
N GLN A 702 -2.00 -19.52 29.00
CA GLN A 702 -0.60 -19.13 29.08
C GLN A 702 0.31 -20.36 29.17
N PRO A 703 0.42 -21.18 28.09
CA PRO A 703 1.19 -22.41 28.11
C PRO A 703 2.69 -22.20 28.37
N SER A 704 3.22 -21.00 28.09
CA SER A 704 4.63 -20.65 28.25
C SER A 704 5.08 -20.38 29.70
N GLY A 705 4.16 -20.39 30.68
CA GLY A 705 4.49 -20.37 32.12
C GLY A 705 5.09 -19.06 32.71
N GLU A 706 5.44 -18.06 31.89
CA GLU A 706 6.11 -16.84 32.35
C GLU A 706 5.20 -15.60 32.50
N GLY A 707 3.88 -15.75 32.31
CA GLY A 707 2.93 -14.64 32.39
C GLY A 707 2.33 -14.43 33.79
N ALA A 708 2.35 -13.19 34.28
CA ALA A 708 1.39 -12.79 35.30
C ALA A 708 -0.02 -12.77 34.70
N MET A 709 -1.04 -13.08 35.49
CA MET A 709 -2.45 -12.99 35.08
C MET A 709 -2.74 -11.57 34.57
N SER A 710 -3.35 -11.44 33.39
CA SER A 710 -3.60 -10.10 32.82
C SER A 710 -4.53 -9.29 33.73
N ALA A 711 -4.33 -7.97 33.78
CA ALA A 711 -5.14 -7.09 34.62
C ALA A 711 -6.65 -7.19 34.29
N ASN A 712 -6.98 -7.45 33.02
CA ASN A 712 -8.35 -7.66 32.57
C ASN A 712 -8.92 -8.96 33.12
N LEU A 713 -8.15 -10.06 33.11
CA LEU A 713 -8.61 -11.35 33.64
C LEU A 713 -8.91 -11.25 35.14
N PHE A 714 -8.06 -10.54 35.89
CA PHE A 714 -8.30 -10.30 37.32
C PHE A 714 -9.64 -9.59 37.58
N GLN A 715 -9.96 -8.56 36.78
CA GLN A 715 -11.24 -7.84 36.90
C GLN A 715 -12.46 -8.74 36.65
N VAL A 716 -12.35 -9.72 35.75
CA VAL A 716 -13.43 -10.69 35.48
C VAL A 716 -13.67 -11.60 36.69
N TRP A 717 -12.62 -12.06 37.37
CA TRP A 717 -12.71 -12.96 38.52
C TRP A 717 -13.08 -12.26 39.84
N GLU A 718 -12.89 -10.94 39.94
CA GLU A 718 -13.07 -10.17 41.17
C GLU A 718 -14.47 -10.32 41.79
N PRO A 719 -15.60 -10.23 41.04
CA PRO A 719 -16.93 -10.42 41.62
C PRO A 719 -17.09 -11.81 42.26
N LEU A 720 -16.65 -12.87 41.59
CA LEU A 720 -16.76 -14.23 42.13
C LEU A 720 -15.83 -14.44 43.34
N SER A 721 -14.63 -13.87 43.30
CA SER A 721 -13.69 -13.88 44.43
C SER A 721 -14.33 -13.24 45.67
N GLN A 722 -15.04 -12.12 45.49
CA GLN A 722 -15.79 -11.46 46.56
C GLN A 722 -17.01 -12.26 47.04
N ILE A 723 -17.71 -12.99 46.15
CA ILE A 723 -18.80 -13.92 46.53
C ILE A 723 -18.24 -15.04 47.42
N VAL A 724 -17.16 -15.69 46.99
CA VAL A 724 -16.49 -16.75 47.76
C VAL A 724 -16.00 -16.21 49.10
N PHE A 725 -15.39 -15.03 49.11
CA PHE A 725 -14.94 -14.38 50.35
C PHE A 725 -16.10 -14.07 51.31
N ALA A 726 -17.23 -13.56 50.81
CA ALA A 726 -18.43 -13.32 51.62
C ALA A 726 -18.98 -14.63 52.24
N LEU A 727 -18.90 -15.75 51.52
CA LEU A 727 -19.24 -17.08 52.02
C LEU A 727 -18.22 -17.63 53.02
N GLN A 728 -17.04 -17.05 53.16
CA GLN A 728 -15.98 -17.50 54.08
C GLN A 728 -15.86 -16.65 55.36
N LEU A 729 -16.65 -15.59 55.49
CA LEU A 729 -16.62 -14.77 56.70
C LEU A 729 -17.02 -15.58 57.93
N GLU A 730 -16.42 -15.29 59.08
CA GLU A 730 -16.85 -15.89 60.36
C GLU A 730 -18.19 -15.28 60.80
N LYS A 731 -18.39 -13.98 60.56
CA LYS A 731 -19.63 -13.27 60.88
C LYS A 731 -20.01 -12.32 59.74
N PRO A 732 -21.32 -12.06 59.52
CA PRO A 732 -21.75 -11.09 58.51
C PRO A 732 -21.09 -9.70 58.68
N ALA A 733 -20.88 -9.26 59.92
CA ALA A 733 -20.33 -7.94 60.24
C ALA A 733 -18.89 -7.73 59.75
N ASP A 734 -18.12 -8.80 59.54
CA ASP A 734 -16.72 -8.73 59.11
C ASP A 734 -16.59 -8.15 57.70
N TRP A 735 -17.65 -8.17 56.90
CA TRP A 735 -17.71 -7.53 55.58
C TRP A 735 -17.47 -6.02 55.62
N GLN A 736 -17.75 -5.35 56.74
CA GLN A 736 -17.53 -3.91 56.89
C GLN A 736 -16.09 -3.48 56.61
N ALA A 737 -15.11 -4.36 56.85
CA ALA A 737 -13.70 -4.09 56.57
C ALA A 737 -13.40 -4.01 55.06
N TYR A 738 -14.25 -4.58 54.21
CA TYR A 738 -14.03 -4.75 52.76
C TYR A 738 -15.01 -3.94 51.89
N GLN A 739 -15.93 -3.21 52.51
CA GLN A 739 -16.98 -2.48 51.79
C GLN A 739 -16.45 -1.41 50.81
N SER A 740 -15.28 -0.82 51.09
CA SER A 740 -14.70 0.25 50.28
C SER A 740 -14.13 -0.24 48.95
N THR A 741 -13.65 -1.49 48.90
CA THR A 741 -13.07 -2.13 47.71
C THR A 741 -14.06 -3.08 47.02
N SER A 742 -15.29 -3.22 47.54
CA SER A 742 -16.24 -4.19 46.99
C SER A 742 -16.75 -3.78 45.60
N VAL A 743 -16.75 -4.75 44.67
CA VAL A 743 -17.38 -4.66 43.35
C VAL A 743 -18.82 -5.19 43.36
N LEU A 744 -19.22 -5.92 44.42
CA LEU A 744 -20.57 -6.47 44.54
C LEU A 744 -21.64 -5.40 44.76
N LEU A 745 -22.82 -5.65 44.18
CA LEU A 745 -24.03 -4.90 44.51
C LEU A 745 -24.59 -5.36 45.86
N PRO A 746 -25.28 -4.50 46.63
CA PRO A 746 -25.91 -4.88 47.89
C PRO A 746 -26.84 -6.08 47.77
N GLU A 747 -27.54 -6.20 46.63
CA GLU A 747 -28.46 -7.30 46.34
C GLU A 747 -27.70 -8.62 46.13
N SER A 748 -26.57 -8.59 45.41
CA SER A 748 -25.69 -9.76 45.23
C SER A 748 -25.06 -10.20 46.55
N LEU A 749 -24.64 -9.24 47.39
CA LEU A 749 -24.10 -9.52 48.72
C LEU A 749 -25.16 -10.18 49.62
N PHE A 750 -26.38 -9.64 49.63
CA PHE A 750 -27.50 -10.21 50.38
C PHE A 750 -27.80 -11.65 49.95
N ARG A 751 -27.93 -11.89 48.63
CA ARG A 751 -28.17 -13.23 48.08
C ARG A 751 -27.07 -14.20 48.52
N THR A 752 -25.82 -13.76 48.46
CA THR A 752 -24.65 -14.57 48.84
C THR A 752 -24.64 -14.89 50.33
N MET A 753 -24.74 -13.90 51.21
CA MET A 753 -24.73 -14.11 52.66
C MET A 753 -25.91 -14.95 53.15
N LYS A 754 -27.08 -14.85 52.50
CA LYS A 754 -28.25 -15.67 52.82
C LYS A 754 -28.01 -17.17 52.59
N LYS A 755 -27.02 -17.55 51.77
CA LYS A 755 -26.70 -18.96 51.51
C LYS A 755 -25.93 -19.63 52.65
N ARG A 756 -25.44 -18.87 53.64
CA ARG A 756 -24.80 -19.41 54.85
C ARG A 756 -25.84 -19.84 55.88
N LEU A 757 -25.77 -21.09 56.34
CA LEU A 757 -26.74 -21.67 57.30
C LEU A 757 -26.64 -21.05 58.70
N ASP A 758 -25.44 -20.66 59.08
CA ASP A 758 -25.08 -20.16 60.40
C ASP A 758 -25.25 -18.64 60.53
N PHE A 759 -25.55 -17.95 59.42
CA PHE A 759 -25.79 -16.50 59.41
C PHE A 759 -27.26 -16.20 59.71
N SER A 760 -27.53 -15.41 60.75
CA SER A 760 -28.90 -15.00 61.05
C SER A 760 -29.40 -13.98 60.01
N PRO A 761 -30.67 -14.09 59.56
CA PRO A 761 -31.22 -13.21 58.53
C PRO A 761 -31.22 -11.73 58.97
N GLU A 762 -31.40 -11.45 60.26
CA GLU A 762 -31.34 -10.08 60.81
C GLU A 762 -29.93 -9.49 60.73
N ALA A 763 -28.90 -10.29 60.99
CA ALA A 763 -27.51 -9.86 60.92
C ALA A 763 -27.11 -9.57 59.46
N VAL A 764 -27.50 -10.43 58.53
CA VAL A 764 -27.29 -10.22 57.08
C VAL A 764 -27.99 -8.95 56.61
N GLN A 765 -29.27 -8.76 56.95
CA GLN A 765 -30.01 -7.55 56.57
C GLN A 765 -29.34 -6.28 57.11
N SER A 766 -28.90 -6.29 58.37
CA SER A 766 -28.23 -5.14 59.00
C SER A 766 -26.96 -4.74 58.24
N VAL A 767 -26.10 -5.71 57.89
CA VAL A 767 -24.84 -5.46 57.16
C VAL A 767 -25.11 -4.95 55.75
N VAL A 768 -26.07 -5.54 55.04
CA VAL A 768 -26.43 -5.13 53.68
C VAL A 768 -27.01 -3.71 53.65
N GLU A 769 -27.85 -3.33 54.63
CA GLU A 769 -28.36 -1.95 54.71
C GLU A 769 -27.24 -0.93 54.98
N GLN A 770 -26.28 -1.28 55.82
CA GLN A 770 -25.12 -0.43 56.07
C GLN A 770 -24.27 -0.29 54.80
N PHE A 771 -24.04 -1.38 54.08
CA PHE A 771 -23.32 -1.37 52.81
C PHE A 771 -24.05 -0.53 51.74
N ARG A 772 -25.38 -0.64 51.64
CA ARG A 772 -26.21 0.17 50.75
C ARG A 772 -26.03 1.66 51.05
N ARG A 773 -26.13 2.05 52.33
CA ARG A 773 -25.91 3.45 52.76
C ARG A 773 -24.50 3.94 52.42
N ALA A 774 -23.47 3.10 52.59
CA ALA A 774 -22.10 3.45 52.26
C ALA A 774 -21.90 3.69 50.75
N LYS A 775 -22.45 2.82 49.88
CA LYS A 775 -22.40 2.98 48.42
C LYS A 775 -23.17 4.21 47.93
N GLU A 776 -24.34 4.50 48.51
CA GLU A 776 -25.12 5.71 48.19
C GLU A 776 -24.41 6.99 48.64
N GLY A 777 -23.76 6.97 49.80
CA GLY A 777 -22.93 8.07 50.29
C GLY A 777 -21.74 8.37 49.38
N SER A 778 -21.07 7.32 48.88
CA SER A 778 -19.94 7.45 47.95
C SER A 778 -20.36 8.04 46.59
N LYS A 779 -21.51 7.62 46.03
CA LYS A 779 -22.05 8.18 44.78
C LYS A 779 -22.31 9.68 44.88
N LYS A 780 -22.91 10.15 45.98
CA LYS A 780 -23.20 11.58 46.21
C LYS A 780 -21.94 12.45 46.32
N CYS A 781 -20.84 11.90 46.86
CA CYS A 781 -19.57 12.60 46.95
C CYS A 781 -18.87 12.71 45.59
N SER A 782 -18.95 11.67 44.74
CA SER A 782 -18.36 11.66 43.40
C SER A 782 -19.08 12.56 42.39
N THR A 783 -20.40 12.75 42.51
CA THR A 783 -21.14 13.69 41.65
C THR A 783 -20.96 15.15 42.06
N SER A 784 -20.80 15.44 43.36
CA SER A 784 -20.48 16.79 43.84
C SER A 784 -19.08 17.27 43.45
N ALA A 785 -18.14 16.35 43.19
CA ALA A 785 -16.77 16.66 42.74
C ALA A 785 -16.63 16.82 41.22
N ARG A 786 -17.68 16.52 40.43
CA ARG A 786 -17.73 16.76 38.97
C ARG A 786 -18.49 18.05 38.60
N THR A 787 -19.10 18.73 39.57
CA THR A 787 -19.84 19.99 39.39
C THR A 787 -19.12 21.22 39.97
N ASN A 788 -17.89 21.05 40.45
CA ASN A 788 -16.90 22.11 40.67
C ASN A 788 -15.71 21.83 39.74
#